data_AF-A0A2V9YPI5-F1
#
_entry.id   AF-A0A2V9YPI5-F1
#
_cell.length_a   1.000
_cell.length_b   1.000
_cell.length_c   1.000
_cell.angle_alpha   90.00
_cell.angle_beta   90.00
_cell.angle_gamma   90.00
#
_symmetry.space_group_name_H-M   'P 1'
#
loop_
_entity.id
_entity.type
_entity.pdbx_description
1 polymer ?
#
loop_
_entity_poly.entity_id
_entity_poly.type
_entity_poly.pdbx_seq_one_letter_code
_entity_poly.pdbx_strand_id
1 'polypeptide(L)'
;MGLTSKFVSFWQQLFGDSVRAFGTVSLVLLISLAIAPAKNHFSEWRHYQKQYLKMIRGRGEAVTLQRHFQGDIQQVWLPELGVVDRCTTCHVGLKEASLVDVSTQPFRKHPVIPHSLDQFGCVMCHRGQGPATTVQEAHRSTLAWEQPVLPAKYIESSCGQCHRWELTGTPTLNEGRHLLTANGCVHCHTVKLPDGTTMKATDDPPSLSHIADKTSREWIFAWLKDPKAYAATATMPNFKFNDDEARDISAFLIANSTPVTGDTVGLNAKAAPDPSAGASLYGESFCASCHAVQNTAGNLVGGNVGPELTRVGSKVKPTWLQAWLRNPDTYDPETAMPHYRFNDQQVVTLAGFLQAKSDSDLLANVHLDPSTPEQIAHGKHLVTDYGCASCHEISGIKKPENFAPDLSRIGSKAVNQLIFSQGMPHTLPDYIAGKIRDPRASSPALKMPQYTFSSAQIDSLTTALLSLNERSHSLPPALTVAGTPDSNYQPAGKAGKLMRDLACFSCHRINGHGGDMAPDLSWEGSSVQRQWLIDFLKNPNTLRPALIRRMPRFNLTDAEINELTDYIMTVYQSPAVDRDSMPLTGFSPTQVEQGRQLFYSKYACQSCHIVDPKNDKGYIGPTLTQVGSRLSSAWVYHWMKNPQALRPGTTDPNRNMSDDDARALTAFLMNQKGSAEAKKK
;
A
#
# COMPACT_ATOMS: atom_id res chain seq x y z
N MET A 1 70.08 26.61 8.73
CA MET A 1 70.97 26.06 9.79
C MET A 1 70.43 26.14 11.22
N GLY A 2 69.32 26.83 11.53
CA GLY A 2 68.84 27.02 12.93
C GLY A 2 67.82 26.02 13.49
N LEU A 3 67.18 25.18 12.67
CA LEU A 3 66.18 24.19 13.14
C LEU A 3 66.82 22.88 13.62
N THR A 4 67.91 22.45 12.97
CA THR A 4 68.62 21.21 13.32
C THR A 4 69.40 21.35 14.64
N SER A 5 70.03 22.50 14.91
CA SER A 5 70.74 22.71 16.18
C SER A 5 69.80 22.78 17.39
N LYS A 6 68.61 23.37 17.24
CA LYS A 6 67.58 23.41 18.29
C LYS A 6 67.02 22.02 18.59
N PHE A 7 66.81 21.19 17.57
CA PHE A 7 66.33 19.82 17.75
C PHE A 7 67.37 18.96 18.47
N VAL A 8 68.64 19.07 18.09
CA VAL A 8 69.76 18.36 18.75
C VAL A 8 69.94 18.83 20.19
N SER A 9 69.89 20.13 20.44
CA SER A 9 69.96 20.71 21.80
C SER A 9 68.81 20.22 22.69
N PHE A 10 67.58 20.13 22.16
CA PHE A 10 66.42 19.66 22.89
C PHE A 10 66.50 18.14 23.16
N TRP A 11 66.97 17.37 22.18
CA TRP A 11 67.21 15.92 22.34
C TRP A 11 68.27 15.63 23.40
N GLN A 12 69.37 16.39 23.40
CA GLN A 12 70.45 16.25 24.37
C GLN A 12 70.01 16.72 25.77
N GLN A 13 69.06 17.64 25.87
CA GLN A 13 68.49 18.09 27.14
C GLN A 13 67.52 17.07 27.75
N LEU A 14 66.77 16.34 26.93
CA LEU A 14 65.80 15.32 27.38
C LEU A 14 66.40 13.90 27.52
N PHE A 15 67.42 13.57 26.72
CA PHE A 15 67.98 12.22 26.60
C PHE A 15 69.52 12.18 26.70
N GLY A 16 70.17 13.27 27.11
CA GLY A 16 71.64 13.36 27.15
C GLY A 16 72.33 12.51 28.21
N ASP A 17 71.59 12.00 29.20
CA ASP A 17 72.04 10.99 30.14
C ASP A 17 70.90 10.02 30.49
N SER A 18 71.24 8.87 31.10
CA SER A 18 70.27 7.81 31.42
C SER A 18 69.20 8.24 32.42
N VAL A 19 69.51 9.18 33.33
CA VAL A 19 68.57 9.70 34.34
C VAL A 19 67.54 10.61 33.69
N ARG A 20 67.96 11.52 32.80
CA ARG A 20 67.09 12.41 32.02
C ARG A 20 66.25 11.61 31.02
N ALA A 21 66.84 10.62 30.36
CA ALA A 21 66.11 9.73 29.46
C ALA A 21 65.01 8.96 30.21
N PHE A 22 65.34 8.38 31.38
CA PHE A 22 64.36 7.69 32.22
C PHE A 22 63.26 8.62 32.74
N GLY A 23 63.61 9.83 33.20
CA GLY A 23 62.65 10.83 33.66
C GLY A 23 61.70 11.30 32.55
N THR A 24 62.23 11.56 31.35
CA THR A 24 61.45 11.96 30.17
C THR A 24 60.50 10.85 29.72
N VAL A 25 60.98 9.62 29.58
CA VAL A 25 60.14 8.47 29.20
C VAL A 25 59.07 8.20 30.26
N SER A 26 59.42 8.27 31.54
CA SER A 26 58.46 8.09 32.65
C SER A 26 57.37 9.16 32.64
N LEU A 27 57.72 10.42 32.37
CA LEU A 27 56.76 11.52 32.24
C LEU A 27 55.83 11.32 31.03
N VAL A 28 56.39 10.94 29.87
CA VAL A 28 55.59 10.65 28.67
C VAL A 28 54.64 9.48 28.90
N LEU A 29 55.10 8.42 29.56
CA LEU A 29 54.26 7.27 29.93
C LEU A 29 53.18 7.68 30.93
N LEU A 30 53.50 8.49 31.94
CA LEU A 30 52.54 8.98 32.93
C LEU A 30 51.47 9.88 32.28
N ILE A 31 51.88 10.79 31.40
CA ILE A 31 50.94 11.62 30.62
C ILE A 31 50.06 10.72 29.76
N SER A 32 50.65 9.75 29.06
CA SER A 32 49.90 8.81 28.21
C SER A 32 48.90 7.96 29.02
N LEU A 33 49.29 7.48 30.20
CA LEU A 33 48.43 6.75 31.13
C LEU A 33 47.31 7.63 31.71
N ALA A 34 47.55 8.94 31.87
CA ALA A 34 46.54 9.89 32.36
C ALA A 34 45.49 10.26 31.29
N ILE A 35 45.79 10.11 29.99
CA ILE A 35 44.86 10.45 28.90
C ILE A 35 43.58 9.61 28.97
N ALA A 36 43.67 8.29 29.19
CA ALA A 36 42.50 7.42 29.18
C ALA A 36 41.53 7.68 30.35
N PRO A 37 41.99 7.78 31.62
CA PRO A 37 41.15 8.21 32.75
C PRO A 37 40.57 9.61 32.55
N ALA A 38 41.35 10.56 32.05
CA ALA A 38 40.86 11.91 31.78
C ALA A 38 39.75 11.90 30.71
N LYS A 39 39.96 11.21 29.58
CA LYS A 39 38.96 11.08 28.52
C LYS A 39 37.68 10.41 29.01
N ASN A 40 37.78 9.42 29.89
CA ASN A 40 36.61 8.78 30.51
C ASN A 40 35.90 9.69 31.54
N HIS A 41 36.65 10.49 32.30
CA HIS A 41 36.09 11.41 33.28
C HIS A 41 35.31 12.55 32.62
N PHE A 42 35.83 13.08 31.51
CA PHE A 42 35.25 14.17 30.72
C PHE A 42 34.38 13.70 29.55
N SER A 43 33.91 12.46 29.58
CA SER A 43 33.07 11.92 28.51
C SER A 43 31.72 12.66 28.40
N GLU A 44 31.25 12.88 27.17
CA GLU A 44 29.99 13.58 26.90
C GLU A 44 28.79 12.93 27.62
N TRP A 45 28.73 11.61 27.64
CA TRP A 45 27.60 10.89 28.24
C TRP A 45 27.43 11.14 29.75
N ARG A 46 28.52 11.33 30.49
CA ARG A 46 28.47 11.69 31.92
C ARG A 46 27.83 13.06 32.13
N HIS A 47 28.00 13.98 31.17
CA HIS A 47 27.38 15.30 31.23
C HIS A 47 25.85 15.19 31.16
N TYR A 48 25.31 14.40 30.22
CA TYR A 48 23.87 14.19 30.09
C TYR A 48 23.25 13.52 31.33
N GLN A 49 23.92 12.52 31.90
CA GLN A 49 23.48 11.90 33.15
C GLN A 49 23.45 12.88 34.34
N LYS A 50 24.46 13.74 34.47
CA LYS A 50 24.47 14.81 35.49
C LYS A 50 23.35 15.84 35.27
N GLN A 51 23.08 16.20 34.02
CA GLN A 51 21.98 17.09 33.67
C GLN A 51 20.61 16.47 34.02
N TYR A 52 20.40 15.18 33.74
CA TYR A 52 19.19 14.46 34.14
C TYR A 52 18.98 14.51 35.65
N LEU A 53 20.01 14.15 36.43
CA LEU A 53 19.95 14.22 37.90
C LEU A 53 19.63 15.62 38.41
N LYS A 54 20.18 16.67 37.75
CA LYS A 54 19.84 18.07 38.08
C LYS A 54 18.37 18.39 37.77
N MET A 55 17.86 17.90 36.64
CA MET A 55 16.48 18.13 36.20
C MET A 55 15.46 17.49 37.15
N ILE A 56 15.69 16.24 37.58
CA ILE A 56 14.71 15.50 38.39
C ILE A 56 14.65 15.97 39.85
N ARG A 57 15.71 16.62 40.38
CA ARG A 57 15.78 17.07 41.79
C ARG A 57 14.63 17.97 42.22
N GLY A 58 14.06 18.76 41.29
CA GLY A 58 12.97 19.69 41.58
C GLY A 58 11.57 19.07 41.49
N ARG A 59 11.45 17.78 41.21
CA ARG A 59 10.16 17.10 40.94
C ARG A 59 9.65 16.38 42.19
N GLY A 60 8.32 16.27 42.33
CA GLY A 60 7.70 15.60 43.49
C GLY A 60 8.07 14.11 43.60
N GLU A 61 8.37 13.51 42.47
CA GLU A 61 8.77 12.11 42.29
C GLU A 61 10.30 11.91 42.18
N ALA A 62 11.11 12.92 42.54
CA ALA A 62 12.58 12.91 42.40
C ALA A 62 13.24 11.66 43.01
N VAL A 63 12.77 11.23 44.19
CA VAL A 63 13.33 10.07 44.90
C VAL A 63 13.12 8.79 44.10
N THR A 64 11.95 8.61 43.49
CA THR A 64 11.65 7.44 42.66
C THR A 64 12.50 7.44 41.39
N LEU A 65 12.55 8.58 40.68
CA LEU A 65 13.35 8.74 39.47
C LEU A 65 14.85 8.51 39.73
N GLN A 66 15.36 8.94 40.88
CA GLN A 66 16.75 8.72 41.27
C GLN A 66 17.05 7.26 41.61
N ARG A 67 16.08 6.50 42.15
CA ARG A 67 16.23 5.05 42.38
C ARG A 67 16.28 4.26 41.07
N HIS A 68 15.52 4.68 40.06
CA HIS A 68 15.51 4.03 38.74
C HIS A 68 16.76 4.36 37.91
N PHE A 69 17.38 5.52 38.16
CA PHE A 69 18.56 5.98 37.43
C PHE A 69 19.79 5.08 37.65
N GLN A 70 20.42 4.66 36.55
CA GLN A 70 21.65 3.87 36.56
C GLN A 70 22.82 4.70 36.02
N GLY A 71 23.78 5.01 36.91
CA GLY A 71 24.85 5.98 36.65
C GLY A 71 26.11 5.40 36.01
N ASP A 72 25.98 4.72 34.87
CA ASP A 72 27.08 4.16 34.08
C ASP A 72 26.70 4.04 32.59
N ILE A 73 27.62 3.55 31.74
CA ILE A 73 27.31 3.18 30.36
C ILE A 73 26.28 2.06 30.36
N GLN A 74 25.14 2.32 29.75
CA GLN A 74 24.07 1.36 29.56
C GLN A 74 24.26 0.67 28.22
N GLN A 75 24.12 -0.66 28.18
CA GLN A 75 24.27 -1.42 26.94
C GLN A 75 23.20 -2.49 26.82
N VAL A 76 22.46 -2.46 25.70
CA VAL A 76 21.66 -3.58 25.21
C VAL A 76 22.49 -4.30 24.15
N TRP A 77 22.64 -5.62 24.31
CA TRP A 77 23.37 -6.46 23.35
C TRP A 77 22.42 -7.51 22.77
N LEU A 78 22.23 -7.45 21.45
CA LEU A 78 21.36 -8.33 20.68
C LEU A 78 22.24 -9.16 19.72
N PRO A 79 22.86 -10.25 20.19
CA PRO A 79 23.86 -11.00 19.43
C PRO A 79 23.30 -11.60 18.13
N GLU A 80 22.06 -12.09 18.16
CA GLU A 80 21.38 -12.65 16.98
C GLU A 80 21.18 -11.61 15.86
N LEU A 81 21.18 -10.32 16.22
CA LEU A 81 21.03 -9.20 15.30
C LEU A 81 22.36 -8.49 15.00
N GLY A 82 23.45 -8.89 15.67
CA GLY A 82 24.73 -8.19 15.62
C GLY A 82 24.64 -6.73 16.10
N VAL A 83 23.72 -6.44 17.03
CA VAL A 83 23.40 -5.07 17.44
C VAL A 83 23.85 -4.80 18.87
N VAL A 84 24.75 -3.82 19.03
CA VAL A 84 25.03 -3.15 20.31
C VAL A 84 24.27 -1.84 20.32
N ASP A 85 23.60 -1.52 21.42
CA ASP A 85 22.93 -0.25 21.64
C ASP A 85 23.33 0.35 22.99
N ARG A 86 23.80 1.60 22.98
CA ARG A 86 24.15 2.37 24.19
C ARG A 86 23.38 3.68 24.29
N CYS A 87 22.32 3.87 23.50
CA CYS A 87 21.57 5.13 23.42
C CYS A 87 20.98 5.52 24.78
N THR A 88 20.54 4.54 25.57
CA THR A 88 20.01 4.73 26.94
C THR A 88 21.05 5.27 27.93
N THR A 89 22.34 5.31 27.58
CA THR A 89 23.38 5.95 28.39
C THR A 89 23.15 7.46 28.51
N CYS A 90 22.78 8.11 27.41
CA CYS A 90 22.48 9.54 27.37
C CYS A 90 20.96 9.80 27.48
N HIS A 91 20.15 8.93 26.88
CA HIS A 91 18.68 9.02 26.87
C HIS A 91 18.06 8.31 28.08
N VAL A 92 18.43 8.75 29.28
CA VAL A 92 18.08 8.09 30.54
C VAL A 92 16.60 8.24 30.97
N GLY A 93 15.86 9.18 30.36
CA GLY A 93 14.45 9.42 30.68
C GLY A 93 13.45 8.58 29.87
N LEU A 94 13.91 7.76 28.92
CA LEU A 94 13.06 7.11 27.91
C LEU A 94 11.95 6.22 28.50
N LYS A 95 12.24 5.52 29.61
CA LYS A 95 11.35 4.54 30.24
C LYS A 95 10.48 5.12 31.35
N GLU A 96 10.69 6.38 31.74
CA GLU A 96 10.04 6.96 32.91
C GLU A 96 8.65 7.52 32.57
N ALA A 97 7.61 6.85 33.06
CA ALA A 97 6.22 7.21 32.78
C ALA A 97 5.85 8.61 33.29
N SER A 98 6.42 9.04 34.41
CA SER A 98 6.16 10.33 35.05
C SER A 98 6.75 11.53 34.30
N LEU A 99 7.69 11.32 33.37
CA LEU A 99 8.31 12.39 32.57
C LEU A 99 7.51 12.76 31.32
N VAL A 100 6.17 12.62 31.37
CA VAL A 100 5.27 12.92 30.24
C VAL A 100 5.29 14.39 29.82
N ASP A 101 5.56 15.28 30.76
CA ASP A 101 5.66 16.73 30.59
C ASP A 101 7.03 17.19 30.05
N VAL A 102 8.04 16.31 30.05
CA VAL A 102 9.40 16.65 29.60
C VAL A 102 9.51 16.54 28.08
N SER A 103 9.72 17.67 27.40
CA SER A 103 9.89 17.73 25.94
C SER A 103 11.35 17.83 25.48
N THR A 104 12.27 18.19 26.39
CA THR A 104 13.68 18.43 26.10
C THR A 104 14.44 17.13 25.84
N GLN A 105 15.11 17.02 24.69
CA GLN A 105 16.05 15.92 24.42
C GLN A 105 17.36 16.10 25.21
N PRO A 106 17.99 15.01 25.71
CA PRO A 106 17.64 13.60 25.51
C PRO A 106 16.70 13.00 26.59
N PHE A 107 16.09 13.82 27.46
CA PHE A 107 15.33 13.36 28.64
C PHE A 107 13.84 13.11 28.40
N ARG A 108 13.37 13.39 27.19
CA ARG A 108 12.00 13.12 26.77
C ARG A 108 11.72 11.61 26.84
N LYS A 109 10.54 11.24 27.38
CA LYS A 109 10.10 9.83 27.38
C LYS A 109 9.84 9.32 25.96
N HIS A 110 10.00 8.01 25.77
CA HIS A 110 9.68 7.38 24.49
C HIS A 110 8.15 7.36 24.28
N PRO A 111 7.64 7.60 23.05
CA PRO A 111 6.25 7.30 22.71
C PRO A 111 5.90 5.83 22.93
N VAL A 112 4.63 5.50 23.13
CA VAL A 112 4.22 4.09 23.22
C VAL A 112 4.43 3.43 21.84
N ILE A 113 5.11 2.29 21.83
CA ILE A 113 5.33 1.46 20.65
C ILE A 113 5.01 -0.01 20.95
N PRO A 114 4.72 -0.85 19.93
CA PRO A 114 4.33 -2.25 20.12
C PRO A 114 5.44 -3.18 20.65
N HIS A 115 6.66 -2.67 20.83
CA HIS A 115 7.84 -3.44 21.20
C HIS A 115 8.55 -2.81 22.40
N SER A 116 9.18 -3.62 23.23
CA SER A 116 9.98 -3.10 24.35
C SER A 116 11.40 -2.73 23.92
N LEU A 117 11.95 -1.66 24.50
CA LEU A 117 13.30 -1.18 24.19
C LEU A 117 14.39 -2.21 24.57
N ASP A 118 14.13 -3.08 25.54
CA ASP A 118 15.09 -4.10 25.98
C ASP A 118 15.17 -5.29 25.01
N GLN A 119 14.15 -5.49 24.18
CA GLN A 119 14.12 -6.55 23.16
C GLN A 119 14.78 -6.14 21.84
N PHE A 120 14.69 -4.85 21.47
CA PHE A 120 15.13 -4.37 20.15
C PHE A 120 16.16 -3.24 20.20
N GLY A 121 16.39 -2.61 21.35
CA GLY A 121 17.23 -1.41 21.43
C GLY A 121 16.63 -0.23 20.65
N CYS A 122 17.35 0.89 20.66
CA CYS A 122 16.99 2.09 19.90
C CYS A 122 17.45 2.01 18.43
N VAL A 123 18.63 1.45 18.16
CA VAL A 123 19.23 1.43 16.81
C VAL A 123 18.50 0.54 15.80
N MET A 124 17.70 -0.43 16.26
CA MET A 124 16.83 -1.20 15.36
C MET A 124 15.76 -0.32 14.73
N CYS A 125 15.22 0.63 15.50
CA CYS A 125 14.19 1.56 15.06
C CYS A 125 14.80 2.82 14.45
N HIS A 126 15.79 3.42 15.11
CA HIS A 126 16.32 4.75 14.79
C HIS A 126 17.57 4.74 13.91
N ARG A 127 18.19 3.59 13.64
CA ARG A 127 19.57 3.49 13.11
C ARG A 127 20.56 4.24 14.03
N GLY A 128 21.68 4.71 13.48
CA GLY A 128 22.78 5.26 14.27
C GLY A 128 23.82 4.23 14.67
N GLN A 129 24.81 4.69 15.41
CA GLN A 129 25.95 3.87 15.82
C GLN A 129 25.82 3.52 17.30
N GLY A 130 25.17 2.40 17.57
CA GLY A 130 24.85 2.00 18.94
C GLY A 130 26.04 1.78 19.89
N PRO A 131 27.26 1.36 19.45
CA PRO A 131 28.43 1.32 20.34
C PRO A 131 28.97 2.70 20.75
N ALA A 132 28.60 3.77 20.04
CA ALA A 132 29.15 5.09 20.27
C ALA A 132 28.71 5.67 21.61
N THR A 133 29.56 6.55 22.16
CA THR A 133 29.32 7.22 23.45
C THR A 133 29.43 8.74 23.35
N THR A 134 29.53 9.24 22.11
CA THR A 134 29.54 10.66 21.75
C THR A 134 28.38 10.93 20.81
N VAL A 135 27.85 12.15 20.82
CA VAL A 135 26.70 12.53 19.98
C VAL A 135 27.06 12.47 18.51
N GLN A 136 28.27 12.92 18.16
CA GLN A 136 28.72 12.95 16.77
C GLN A 136 28.79 11.55 16.16
N GLU A 137 29.43 10.60 16.84
CA GLU A 137 29.55 9.23 16.34
C GLU A 137 28.21 8.48 16.40
N ALA A 138 27.40 8.69 17.44
CA ALA A 138 26.12 7.99 17.58
C ALA A 138 25.09 8.42 16.51
N HIS A 139 25.05 9.71 16.17
CA HIS A 139 23.95 10.28 15.36
C HIS A 139 24.33 10.54 13.90
N ARG A 140 25.60 10.81 13.60
CA ARG A 140 26.03 11.29 12.28
C ARG A 140 26.85 10.26 11.54
N SER A 141 26.86 10.38 10.21
CA SER A 141 27.82 9.65 9.38
C SER A 141 29.22 10.24 9.59
N THR A 142 30.21 9.37 9.76
CA THR A 142 31.65 9.67 9.76
C THR A 142 32.36 8.72 8.78
N LEU A 143 33.66 8.93 8.54
CA LEU A 143 34.45 8.05 7.65
C LEU A 143 34.47 6.58 8.10
N ALA A 144 34.40 6.33 9.41
CA ALA A 144 34.42 4.98 9.98
C ALA A 144 33.00 4.41 10.23
N TRP A 145 31.97 5.25 10.11
CA TRP A 145 30.61 4.93 10.55
C TRP A 145 29.59 5.56 9.59
N GLU A 146 29.04 4.78 8.67
CA GLU A 146 28.24 5.33 7.56
C GLU A 146 26.71 5.33 7.81
N GLN A 147 26.26 4.92 9.00
CA GLN A 147 24.83 4.79 9.34
C GLN A 147 24.40 5.86 10.36
N PRO A 148 23.98 7.06 9.91
CA PRO A 148 23.41 8.07 10.80
C PRO A 148 22.05 7.63 11.36
N VAL A 149 21.61 8.33 12.40
CA VAL A 149 20.23 8.21 12.89
C VAL A 149 19.25 8.68 11.80
N LEU A 150 18.19 7.92 11.60
CA LEU A 150 17.14 8.26 10.65
C LEU A 150 16.44 9.56 11.05
N PRO A 151 16.20 10.48 10.10
CA PRO A 151 15.22 11.54 10.29
C PRO A 151 13.88 10.96 10.73
N ALA A 152 13.20 11.61 11.69
CA ALA A 152 11.97 11.09 12.29
C ALA A 152 10.87 10.72 11.27
N LYS A 153 10.79 11.47 10.15
CA LYS A 153 9.84 11.18 9.07
C LYS A 153 10.06 9.86 8.32
N TYR A 154 11.25 9.25 8.45
CA TYR A 154 11.59 7.97 7.82
C TYR A 154 11.62 6.80 8.82
N ILE A 155 11.21 7.03 10.07
CA ILE A 155 11.34 6.02 11.14
C ILE A 155 10.56 4.74 10.84
N GLU A 156 9.41 4.87 10.15
CA GLU A 156 8.58 3.72 9.76
C GLU A 156 9.33 2.75 8.82
N SER A 157 10.38 3.20 8.12
CA SER A 157 11.22 2.32 7.30
C SER A 157 11.83 1.17 8.10
N SER A 158 12.05 1.37 9.39
CA SER A 158 12.59 0.33 10.28
C SER A 158 11.57 -0.73 10.65
N CYS A 159 10.28 -0.38 10.74
CA CYS A 159 9.21 -1.36 10.91
C CYS A 159 9.19 -2.34 9.74
N GLY A 160 9.45 -1.83 8.53
CA GLY A 160 9.52 -2.63 7.30
C GLY A 160 10.68 -3.62 7.21
N GLN A 161 11.65 -3.56 8.14
CA GLN A 161 12.72 -4.57 8.22
C GLN A 161 12.16 -5.93 8.64
N CYS A 162 11.21 -5.94 9.58
CA CYS A 162 10.62 -7.16 10.15
C CYS A 162 9.20 -7.41 9.63
N HIS A 163 8.40 -6.35 9.44
CA HIS A 163 7.02 -6.43 8.98
C HIS A 163 6.95 -6.29 7.47
N ARG A 164 6.76 -7.42 6.78
CA ARG A 164 6.89 -7.49 5.31
C ARG A 164 5.69 -6.94 4.55
N TRP A 165 4.54 -6.81 5.22
CA TRP A 165 3.28 -6.36 4.64
C TRP A 165 2.72 -5.14 5.38
N GLU A 166 1.54 -4.69 4.99
CA GLU A 166 0.87 -3.56 5.62
C GLU A 166 0.81 -3.74 7.14
N LEU A 167 1.22 -2.70 7.84
CA LEU A 167 1.25 -2.66 9.29
C LEU A 167 0.40 -1.49 9.78
N THR A 168 -0.57 -1.77 10.64
CA THR A 168 -1.39 -0.75 11.28
C THR A 168 -0.49 0.21 12.07
N GLY A 169 -0.68 1.52 11.86
CA GLY A 169 0.14 2.56 12.50
C GLY A 169 1.39 2.98 11.74
N THR A 170 1.65 2.42 10.54
CA THR A 170 2.73 2.87 9.64
C THR A 170 2.20 3.35 8.28
N PRO A 171 1.41 4.45 8.25
CA PRO A 171 0.79 4.94 7.02
C PRO A 171 1.82 5.37 5.96
N THR A 172 2.98 5.91 6.37
CA THR A 172 4.03 6.38 5.46
C THR A 172 4.73 5.21 4.76
N LEU A 173 5.04 4.15 5.51
CA LEU A 173 5.61 2.92 4.94
C LEU A 173 4.62 2.21 4.02
N ASN A 174 3.36 2.06 4.44
CA ASN A 174 2.33 1.37 3.67
C ASN A 174 2.09 2.09 2.34
N GLU A 175 1.93 3.43 2.38
CA GLU A 175 1.79 4.25 1.18
C GLU A 175 3.00 4.12 0.26
N GLY A 176 4.22 4.11 0.81
CA GLY A 176 5.43 3.96 0.00
C GLY A 176 5.50 2.63 -0.75
N ARG A 177 5.10 1.53 -0.10
CA ARG A 177 5.01 0.20 -0.73
C ARG A 177 3.94 0.16 -1.81
N HIS A 178 2.79 0.76 -1.55
CA HIS A 178 1.71 0.88 -2.53
C HIS A 178 2.18 1.68 -3.75
N LEU A 179 2.78 2.86 -3.57
CA LEU A 179 3.29 3.68 -4.67
C LEU A 179 4.38 2.97 -5.51
N LEU A 180 5.26 2.18 -4.88
CA LEU A 180 6.28 1.41 -5.61
C LEU A 180 5.66 0.43 -6.63
N THR A 181 4.53 -0.17 -6.27
CA THR A 181 3.85 -1.18 -7.11
C THR A 181 2.83 -0.55 -8.06
N ALA A 182 2.08 0.46 -7.60
CA ALA A 182 1.00 1.09 -8.37
C ALA A 182 1.49 2.13 -9.40
N ASN A 183 2.74 2.61 -9.30
CA ASN A 183 3.34 3.50 -10.30
C ASN A 183 4.36 2.79 -11.20
N GLY A 184 4.36 1.45 -11.18
CA GLY A 184 5.14 0.65 -12.12
C GLY A 184 6.66 0.70 -11.91
N CYS A 185 7.15 1.18 -10.77
CA CYS A 185 8.59 1.26 -10.50
C CYS A 185 9.26 -0.11 -10.66
N VAL A 186 8.55 -1.17 -10.26
CA VAL A 186 9.00 -2.56 -10.31
C VAL A 186 8.84 -3.25 -11.67
N HIS A 187 8.30 -2.57 -12.69
CA HIS A 187 8.41 -3.06 -14.08
C HIS A 187 9.84 -2.94 -14.60
N CYS A 188 10.55 -1.90 -14.17
CA CYS A 188 11.94 -1.62 -14.55
C CYS A 188 12.93 -2.07 -13.47
N HIS A 189 12.65 -1.74 -12.21
CA HIS A 189 13.53 -2.05 -11.08
C HIS A 189 13.22 -3.41 -10.48
N THR A 190 14.24 -4.27 -10.36
CA THR A 190 14.10 -5.52 -9.61
C THR A 190 14.09 -5.22 -8.11
N VAL A 191 13.08 -5.76 -7.40
CA VAL A 191 12.98 -5.75 -5.94
C VAL A 191 12.71 -7.16 -5.46
N LYS A 192 13.75 -7.85 -5.00
CA LYS A 192 13.65 -9.14 -4.32
C LYS A 192 13.33 -8.91 -2.85
N LEU A 193 12.31 -9.59 -2.38
CA LEU A 193 11.91 -9.61 -0.98
C LEU A 193 12.72 -10.67 -0.21
N PRO A 194 12.80 -10.56 1.13
CA PRO A 194 13.55 -11.50 1.96
C PRO A 194 13.11 -12.98 1.88
N ASP A 195 11.89 -13.27 1.42
CA ASP A 195 11.40 -14.64 1.16
C ASP A 195 11.82 -15.19 -0.21
N GLY A 196 12.60 -14.43 -0.98
CA GLY A 196 13.04 -14.79 -2.32
C GLY A 196 12.03 -14.45 -3.43
N THR A 197 10.82 -14.00 -3.08
CA THR A 197 9.86 -13.53 -4.08
C THR A 197 10.29 -12.18 -4.65
N THR A 198 9.80 -11.86 -5.85
CA THR A 198 10.01 -10.54 -6.47
C THR A 198 8.73 -9.74 -6.33
N MET A 199 8.85 -8.49 -5.88
CA MET A 199 7.72 -7.56 -5.80
C MET A 199 7.09 -7.40 -7.18
N LYS A 200 5.77 -7.57 -7.25
CA LYS A 200 5.00 -7.44 -8.49
C LYS A 200 4.37 -6.06 -8.56
N ALA A 201 4.29 -5.52 -9.77
CA ALA A 201 3.54 -4.30 -10.00
C ALA A 201 2.04 -4.57 -9.80
N THR A 202 1.31 -3.54 -9.38
CA THR A 202 -0.15 -3.59 -9.19
C THR A 202 -0.88 -2.70 -10.17
N ASP A 203 -0.15 -1.91 -10.97
CA ASP A 203 -0.70 -1.29 -12.16
C ASP A 203 -0.85 -2.31 -13.29
N ASP A 204 -1.78 -2.01 -14.19
CA ASP A 204 -2.13 -2.85 -15.31
C ASP A 204 -1.89 -2.10 -16.63
N PRO A 205 -0.62 -2.02 -17.09
CA PRO A 205 -0.28 -1.36 -18.34
C PRO A 205 -0.90 -2.14 -19.52
N PRO A 206 -1.73 -1.51 -20.37
CA PRO A 206 -2.44 -2.22 -21.42
C PRO A 206 -1.48 -2.75 -22.49
N SER A 207 -1.82 -3.89 -23.07
CA SER A 207 -1.21 -4.37 -24.32
C SER A 207 -1.40 -3.33 -25.43
N LEU A 208 -0.33 -3.07 -26.18
CA LEU A 208 -0.33 -2.14 -27.31
C LEU A 208 -0.39 -2.88 -28.65
N SER A 209 -0.50 -4.21 -28.66
CA SER A 209 -0.57 -5.04 -29.86
C SER A 209 -1.74 -4.72 -30.79
N HIS A 210 -2.83 -4.17 -30.23
CA HIS A 210 -4.07 -3.84 -30.95
C HIS A 210 -4.47 -2.36 -30.83
N ILE A 211 -3.53 -1.48 -30.46
CA ILE A 211 -3.84 -0.10 -30.08
C ILE A 211 -4.57 0.71 -31.17
N ALA A 212 -4.33 0.40 -32.45
CA ALA A 212 -4.98 1.09 -33.56
C ALA A 212 -6.49 0.82 -33.63
N ASP A 213 -7.01 -0.27 -33.04
CA ASP A 213 -8.46 -0.51 -32.96
C ASP A 213 -9.11 0.45 -31.96
N LYS A 214 -8.40 0.75 -30.88
CA LYS A 214 -8.91 1.53 -29.75
C LYS A 214 -8.85 3.03 -29.97
N THR A 215 -7.76 3.56 -30.52
CA THR A 215 -7.47 5.01 -30.52
C THR A 215 -6.81 5.49 -31.82
N SER A 216 -6.46 6.79 -31.90
CA SER A 216 -5.81 7.42 -33.07
C SER A 216 -4.33 7.71 -32.83
N ARG A 217 -3.57 7.98 -33.90
CA ARG A 217 -2.16 8.36 -33.83
C ARG A 217 -1.95 9.66 -33.06
N GLU A 218 -2.82 10.64 -33.30
CA GLU A 218 -2.80 11.96 -32.68
C GLU A 218 -3.03 11.85 -31.17
N TRP A 219 -3.94 10.96 -30.74
CA TRP A 219 -4.14 10.71 -29.32
C TRP A 219 -2.90 10.07 -28.68
N ILE A 220 -2.28 9.08 -29.34
CA ILE A 220 -1.04 8.47 -28.84
C ILE A 220 0.06 9.53 -28.71
N PHE A 221 0.21 10.40 -29.69
CA PHE A 221 1.16 11.52 -29.64
C PHE A 221 0.91 12.41 -28.41
N ALA A 222 -0.32 12.88 -28.22
CA ALA A 222 -0.67 13.73 -27.09
C ALA A 222 -0.44 13.03 -25.74
N TRP A 223 -0.80 11.75 -25.64
CA TRP A 223 -0.58 10.91 -24.47
C TRP A 223 0.91 10.77 -24.12
N LEU A 224 1.79 10.56 -25.11
CA LEU A 224 3.24 10.43 -24.88
C LEU A 224 3.87 11.73 -24.38
N LYS A 225 3.31 12.89 -24.73
CA LYS A 225 3.81 14.21 -24.30
C LYS A 225 3.50 14.49 -22.84
N ASP A 226 2.26 14.24 -22.42
CA ASP A 226 1.85 14.43 -21.02
C ASP A 226 0.63 13.56 -20.64
N PRO A 227 0.84 12.33 -20.12
CA PRO A 227 -0.24 11.44 -19.70
C PRO A 227 -1.16 12.08 -18.64
N LYS A 228 -0.60 12.90 -17.75
CA LYS A 228 -1.36 13.53 -16.65
C LYS A 228 -2.21 14.72 -17.09
N ALA A 229 -1.92 15.31 -18.24
CA ALA A 229 -2.80 16.29 -18.86
C ALA A 229 -4.11 15.65 -19.37
N TYR A 230 -4.08 14.37 -19.74
CA TYR A 230 -5.28 13.61 -20.09
C TYR A 230 -6.03 13.08 -18.86
N ALA A 231 -5.32 12.42 -17.95
CA ALA A 231 -5.92 11.80 -16.75
C ALA A 231 -5.04 12.05 -15.52
N ALA A 232 -5.62 12.65 -14.47
CA ALA A 232 -4.90 12.92 -13.22
C ALA A 232 -4.41 11.62 -12.54
N THR A 233 -5.11 10.52 -12.80
CA THR A 233 -4.80 9.16 -12.33
C THR A 233 -3.75 8.43 -13.15
N ALA A 234 -3.23 9.00 -14.25
CA ALA A 234 -2.29 8.32 -15.12
C ALA A 234 -1.05 7.83 -14.35
N THR A 235 -0.83 6.51 -14.40
CA THR A 235 0.35 5.85 -13.82
C THR A 235 1.54 5.84 -14.77
N MET A 236 1.29 5.91 -16.09
CA MET A 236 2.35 6.06 -17.09
C MET A 236 3.11 7.36 -16.84
N PRO A 237 4.42 7.29 -16.58
CA PRO A 237 5.21 8.47 -16.24
C PRO A 237 5.53 9.31 -17.48
N ASN A 238 5.96 10.56 -17.26
CA ASN A 238 6.31 11.45 -18.35
C ASN A 238 7.78 11.23 -18.75
N PHE A 239 8.01 10.67 -19.93
CA PHE A 239 9.35 10.40 -20.46
C PHE A 239 10.07 11.64 -21.03
N LYS A 240 9.37 12.78 -21.08
CA LYS A 240 9.84 14.07 -21.60
C LYS A 240 10.27 14.00 -23.07
N PHE A 241 9.50 13.27 -23.88
CA PHE A 241 9.73 13.17 -25.31
C PHE A 241 9.57 14.54 -25.98
N ASN A 242 10.47 14.85 -26.91
CA ASN A 242 10.28 15.96 -27.85
C ASN A 242 9.23 15.57 -28.92
N ASP A 243 8.91 16.50 -29.82
CA ASP A 243 7.85 16.30 -30.80
C ASP A 243 8.21 15.25 -31.86
N ASP A 244 9.47 15.20 -32.30
CA ASP A 244 9.93 14.18 -33.25
C ASP A 244 9.86 12.78 -32.63
N GLU A 245 10.31 12.63 -31.38
CA GLU A 245 10.26 11.36 -30.66
C GLU A 245 8.82 10.87 -30.49
N ALA A 246 7.90 11.72 -30.03
CA ALA A 246 6.50 11.35 -29.85
C ALA A 246 5.80 11.03 -31.19
N ARG A 247 6.12 11.78 -32.26
CA ARG A 247 5.59 11.55 -33.61
C ARG A 247 6.03 10.19 -34.15
N ASP A 248 7.30 9.84 -33.96
CA ASP A 248 7.88 8.63 -34.51
C ASP A 248 7.45 7.38 -33.71
N ILE A 249 7.40 7.48 -32.39
CA ILE A 249 6.84 6.42 -31.53
C ILE A 249 5.37 6.16 -31.89
N SER A 250 4.54 7.20 -32.01
CA SER A 250 3.13 7.04 -32.38
C SER A 250 2.94 6.45 -33.79
N ALA A 251 3.80 6.82 -34.74
CA ALA A 251 3.83 6.21 -36.07
C ALA A 251 4.10 4.71 -36.01
N PHE A 252 5.14 4.31 -35.26
CA PHE A 252 5.49 2.91 -35.10
C PHE A 252 4.37 2.11 -34.45
N LEU A 253 3.79 2.61 -33.35
CA LEU A 253 2.72 1.90 -32.62
C LEU A 253 1.48 1.64 -33.49
N ILE A 254 1.09 2.61 -34.34
CA ILE A 254 -0.02 2.42 -35.28
C ILE A 254 0.36 1.45 -36.40
N ALA A 255 1.53 1.61 -37.01
CA ALA A 255 1.97 0.75 -38.12
C ALA A 255 2.18 -0.71 -37.69
N ASN A 256 2.52 -0.94 -36.42
CA ASN A 256 2.80 -2.26 -35.85
C ASN A 256 1.56 -2.90 -35.19
N SER A 257 0.43 -2.17 -35.13
CA SER A 257 -0.81 -2.68 -34.54
C SER A 257 -1.44 -3.75 -35.43
N THR A 258 -1.96 -4.81 -34.79
CA THR A 258 -2.73 -5.88 -35.44
C THR A 258 -4.20 -5.76 -35.05
N PRO A 259 -5.18 -5.97 -35.95
CA PRO A 259 -6.59 -5.90 -35.56
C PRO A 259 -7.07 -7.11 -34.76
N VAL A 260 -7.93 -6.91 -33.77
CA VAL A 260 -8.66 -8.00 -33.09
C VAL A 260 -9.80 -8.47 -33.99
N THR A 261 -9.84 -9.77 -34.28
CA THR A 261 -10.84 -10.33 -35.19
C THR A 261 -12.24 -10.32 -34.55
N GLY A 262 -13.20 -9.64 -35.19
CA GLY A 262 -14.61 -9.64 -34.76
C GLY A 262 -15.00 -8.58 -33.72
N ASP A 263 -14.04 -7.76 -33.26
CA ASP A 263 -14.20 -6.85 -32.12
C ASP A 263 -14.67 -5.42 -32.47
N THR A 264 -14.97 -5.10 -33.74
CA THR A 264 -15.40 -3.74 -34.12
C THR A 264 -16.62 -3.70 -35.06
N VAL A 265 -17.40 -4.78 -35.10
CA VAL A 265 -18.64 -4.83 -35.88
C VAL A 265 -19.66 -3.88 -35.25
N GLY A 266 -20.08 -2.85 -36.01
CA GLY A 266 -21.04 -1.85 -35.54
C GLY A 266 -22.40 -2.46 -35.21
N LEU A 267 -23.00 -2.00 -34.11
CA LEU A 267 -24.33 -2.45 -33.70
C LEU A 267 -25.44 -1.73 -34.47
N ASN A 268 -26.42 -2.49 -34.94
CA ASN A 268 -27.65 -1.96 -35.54
C ASN A 268 -28.69 -1.64 -34.46
N ALA A 269 -28.35 -0.75 -33.52
CA ALA A 269 -29.27 -0.24 -32.51
C ALA A 269 -29.18 1.29 -32.44
N LYS A 270 -30.32 1.96 -32.22
CA LYS A 270 -30.37 3.42 -32.08
C LYS A 270 -30.17 3.79 -30.61
N ALA A 271 -29.46 4.88 -30.33
CA ALA A 271 -29.37 5.40 -28.97
C ALA A 271 -30.76 5.67 -28.38
N ALA A 272 -30.89 5.55 -27.05
CA ALA A 272 -32.15 5.87 -26.38
C ALA A 272 -32.55 7.33 -26.67
N PRO A 273 -33.84 7.63 -26.89
CA PRO A 273 -34.29 8.99 -27.16
C PRO A 273 -34.08 9.95 -25.97
N ASP A 274 -34.08 9.41 -24.75
CA ASP A 274 -33.85 10.17 -23.52
C ASP A 274 -32.34 10.42 -23.30
N PRO A 275 -31.88 11.68 -23.28
CA PRO A 275 -30.49 12.01 -22.99
C PRO A 275 -30.00 11.55 -21.61
N SER A 276 -30.91 11.32 -20.65
CA SER A 276 -30.56 10.89 -19.29
C SER A 276 -30.31 9.39 -19.16
N ALA A 277 -30.78 8.59 -20.13
CA ALA A 277 -30.76 7.13 -20.05
C ALA A 277 -29.35 6.55 -19.85
N GLY A 278 -28.35 7.12 -20.52
CA GLY A 278 -26.96 6.69 -20.36
C GLY A 278 -26.37 7.01 -18.98
N ALA A 279 -26.73 8.16 -18.40
CA ALA A 279 -26.30 8.52 -17.05
C ALA A 279 -26.96 7.63 -15.99
N SER A 280 -28.24 7.30 -16.16
CA SER A 280 -28.96 6.36 -15.30
C SER A 280 -28.34 4.96 -15.36
N LEU A 281 -28.08 4.45 -16.57
CA LEU A 281 -27.44 3.14 -16.74
C LEU A 281 -26.02 3.09 -16.14
N TYR A 282 -25.24 4.17 -16.29
CA TYR A 282 -23.93 4.31 -15.64
C TYR A 282 -24.02 4.25 -14.11
N GLY A 283 -25.03 4.92 -13.54
CA GLY A 283 -25.28 4.92 -12.09
C GLY A 283 -25.77 3.57 -11.55
N GLU A 284 -26.74 2.95 -12.21
CA GLU A 284 -27.32 1.64 -11.83
C GLU A 284 -26.33 0.48 -11.99
N SER A 285 -25.39 0.60 -12.93
CA SER A 285 -24.30 -0.36 -13.14
C SER A 285 -23.09 -0.09 -12.21
N PHE A 286 -23.19 0.95 -11.37
CA PHE A 286 -22.16 1.36 -10.41
C PHE A 286 -20.77 1.59 -11.02
N CYS A 287 -20.71 2.08 -12.27
CA CYS A 287 -19.44 2.31 -12.97
C CYS A 287 -18.48 3.22 -12.18
N ALA A 288 -19.04 4.20 -11.45
CA ALA A 288 -18.28 5.10 -10.57
C ALA A 288 -17.55 4.40 -9.41
N SER A 289 -17.91 3.16 -9.05
CA SER A 289 -17.21 2.39 -8.01
C SER A 289 -15.81 1.95 -8.45
N CYS A 290 -15.60 1.80 -9.76
CA CYS A 290 -14.33 1.41 -10.35
C CYS A 290 -13.67 2.56 -11.10
N HIS A 291 -14.45 3.38 -11.80
CA HIS A 291 -13.96 4.44 -12.66
C HIS A 291 -14.14 5.81 -12.03
N ALA A 292 -13.04 6.54 -11.91
CA ALA A 292 -13.08 7.94 -11.50
C ALA A 292 -13.49 8.88 -12.64
N VAL A 293 -14.11 9.99 -12.27
CA VAL A 293 -14.38 11.14 -13.13
C VAL A 293 -14.07 12.43 -12.37
N GLN A 294 -13.55 13.44 -13.05
CA GLN A 294 -13.43 14.77 -12.47
C GLN A 294 -14.80 15.45 -12.44
N ASN A 295 -15.15 16.02 -11.30
CA ASN A 295 -16.33 16.86 -11.18
C ASN A 295 -16.04 18.30 -11.67
N THR A 296 -17.05 19.16 -11.66
CA THR A 296 -16.95 20.55 -12.12
C THR A 296 -15.96 21.41 -11.31
N ALA A 297 -15.61 20.99 -10.08
CA ALA A 297 -14.59 21.63 -9.26
C ALA A 297 -13.17 21.09 -9.53
N GLY A 298 -13.00 20.19 -10.51
CA GLY A 298 -11.74 19.54 -10.83
C GLY A 298 -11.34 18.42 -9.86
N ASN A 299 -12.20 18.09 -8.88
CA ASN A 299 -11.92 17.01 -7.94
C ASN A 299 -12.24 15.66 -8.58
N LEU A 300 -11.33 14.71 -8.44
CA LEU A 300 -11.52 13.34 -8.88
C LEU A 300 -12.49 12.61 -7.93
N VAL A 301 -13.56 12.04 -8.48
CA VAL A 301 -14.59 11.30 -7.72
C VAL A 301 -14.82 9.94 -8.35
N GLY A 302 -14.82 8.88 -7.53
CA GLY A 302 -15.08 7.51 -7.95
C GLY A 302 -13.98 6.54 -7.51
N GLY A 303 -13.94 5.37 -8.14
CA GLY A 303 -12.94 4.34 -7.90
C GLY A 303 -11.65 4.53 -8.68
N ASN A 304 -10.63 3.77 -8.30
CA ASN A 304 -9.29 3.76 -8.90
C ASN A 304 -8.91 2.39 -9.49
N VAL A 305 -9.88 1.50 -9.70
CA VAL A 305 -9.63 0.16 -10.26
C VAL A 305 -9.68 0.19 -11.78
N GLY A 306 -10.65 0.90 -12.34
CA GLY A 306 -10.72 1.15 -13.77
C GLY A 306 -10.04 2.48 -14.13
N PRO A 307 -9.70 2.69 -15.42
CA PRO A 307 -9.18 3.96 -15.89
C PRO A 307 -10.19 5.10 -15.67
N GLU A 308 -9.67 6.31 -15.46
CA GLU A 308 -10.49 7.52 -15.40
C GLU A 308 -11.27 7.75 -16.70
N LEU A 309 -12.56 8.09 -16.58
CA LEU A 309 -13.48 8.26 -17.70
C LEU A 309 -13.81 9.73 -18.02
N THR A 310 -13.13 10.68 -17.39
CA THR A 310 -13.38 12.14 -17.55
C THR A 310 -13.40 12.58 -19.01
N ARG A 311 -12.49 12.03 -19.82
CA ARG A 311 -12.28 12.43 -21.23
C ARG A 311 -12.22 11.22 -22.18
N VAL A 312 -12.88 10.13 -21.82
CA VAL A 312 -12.79 8.87 -22.57
C VAL A 312 -13.21 9.02 -24.04
N GLY A 313 -14.16 9.91 -24.32
CA GLY A 313 -14.60 10.23 -25.68
C GLY A 313 -13.54 10.87 -26.58
N SER A 314 -12.49 11.46 -26.02
CA SER A 314 -11.33 11.95 -26.80
C SER A 314 -10.32 10.85 -27.13
N LYS A 315 -10.43 9.68 -26.49
CA LYS A 315 -9.48 8.57 -26.63
C LYS A 315 -10.02 7.46 -27.53
N VAL A 316 -11.23 6.99 -27.25
CA VAL A 316 -11.72 5.73 -27.80
C VAL A 316 -12.54 5.92 -29.07
N LYS A 317 -12.39 5.00 -30.02
CA LYS A 317 -13.26 4.91 -31.19
C LYS A 317 -14.64 4.39 -30.78
N PRO A 318 -15.75 4.89 -31.38
CA PRO A 318 -17.10 4.46 -31.02
C PRO A 318 -17.35 2.96 -31.17
N THR A 319 -16.84 2.34 -32.23
CA THR A 319 -17.01 0.90 -32.49
C THR A 319 -16.27 0.04 -31.46
N TRP A 320 -15.04 0.43 -31.11
CA TRP A 320 -14.26 -0.23 -30.05
C TRP A 320 -14.98 -0.13 -28.69
N LEU A 321 -15.50 1.05 -28.34
CA LEU A 321 -16.19 1.23 -27.06
C LEU A 321 -17.44 0.35 -26.94
N GLN A 322 -18.20 0.21 -28.03
CA GLN A 322 -19.37 -0.68 -28.04
C GLN A 322 -18.98 -2.15 -27.84
N ALA A 323 -17.92 -2.61 -28.49
CA ALA A 323 -17.46 -3.99 -28.33
C ALA A 323 -16.89 -4.25 -26.94
N TRP A 324 -16.10 -3.31 -26.41
CA TRP A 324 -15.58 -3.37 -25.04
C TRP A 324 -16.70 -3.45 -24.00
N LEU A 325 -17.77 -2.64 -24.15
CA LEU A 325 -18.94 -2.69 -23.26
C LEU A 325 -19.77 -3.97 -23.43
N ARG A 326 -19.71 -4.60 -24.61
CA ARG A 326 -20.42 -5.85 -24.89
C ARG A 326 -19.72 -7.03 -24.23
N ASN A 327 -18.41 -7.17 -24.43
CA ASN A 327 -17.61 -8.23 -23.81
C ASN A 327 -16.11 -7.84 -23.77
N PRO A 328 -15.61 -7.29 -22.64
CA PRO A 328 -14.24 -6.79 -22.54
C PRO A 328 -13.19 -7.92 -22.67
N ASP A 329 -13.53 -9.15 -22.26
CA ASP A 329 -12.68 -10.35 -22.34
C ASP A 329 -12.23 -10.68 -23.78
N THR A 330 -12.97 -10.20 -24.79
CA THR A 330 -12.62 -10.39 -26.20
C THR A 330 -11.34 -9.64 -26.58
N TYR A 331 -11.17 -8.44 -26.03
CA TYR A 331 -10.02 -7.57 -26.28
C TYR A 331 -8.92 -7.81 -25.25
N ASP A 332 -9.28 -8.07 -24.00
CA ASP A 332 -8.36 -8.30 -22.89
C ASP A 332 -8.87 -9.40 -21.95
N PRO A 333 -8.40 -10.65 -22.09
CA PRO A 333 -8.82 -11.78 -21.26
C PRO A 333 -8.46 -11.67 -19.78
N GLU A 334 -7.55 -10.76 -19.40
CA GLU A 334 -7.12 -10.56 -18.01
C GLU A 334 -7.74 -9.29 -17.39
N THR A 335 -8.63 -8.61 -18.11
CA THR A 335 -9.28 -7.37 -17.68
C THR A 335 -9.96 -7.49 -16.31
N ALA A 336 -9.76 -6.47 -15.47
CA ALA A 336 -10.48 -6.36 -14.22
C ALA A 336 -11.96 -5.96 -14.40
N MET A 337 -12.37 -5.51 -15.60
CA MET A 337 -13.74 -5.07 -15.88
C MET A 337 -14.66 -6.28 -16.08
N PRO A 338 -15.71 -6.45 -15.25
CA PRO A 338 -16.65 -7.55 -15.41
C PRO A 338 -17.40 -7.51 -16.74
N HIS A 339 -17.80 -8.68 -17.24
CA HIS A 339 -18.77 -8.77 -18.32
C HIS A 339 -20.20 -8.52 -17.79
N TYR A 340 -20.71 -7.30 -18.02
CA TYR A 340 -22.04 -6.85 -17.55
C TYR A 340 -23.23 -7.46 -18.31
N ARG A 341 -22.97 -8.10 -19.47
CA ARG A 341 -23.99 -8.75 -20.31
C ARG A 341 -25.14 -7.79 -20.67
N PHE A 342 -24.77 -6.58 -21.08
CA PHE A 342 -25.72 -5.60 -21.60
C PHE A 342 -26.32 -6.05 -22.92
N ASN A 343 -27.59 -5.72 -23.16
CA ASN A 343 -28.17 -5.86 -24.49
C ASN A 343 -27.71 -4.73 -25.43
N ASP A 344 -27.93 -4.89 -26.74
CA ASP A 344 -27.46 -3.92 -27.75
C ASP A 344 -27.93 -2.49 -27.50
N GLN A 345 -29.17 -2.31 -27.01
CA GLN A 345 -29.71 -0.98 -26.69
C GLN A 345 -28.97 -0.33 -25.52
N GLN A 346 -28.69 -1.11 -24.46
CA GLN A 346 -27.91 -0.66 -23.30
C GLN A 346 -26.49 -0.29 -23.72
N VAL A 347 -25.84 -1.12 -24.55
CA VAL A 347 -24.50 -0.85 -25.07
C VAL A 347 -24.44 0.46 -25.84
N VAL A 348 -25.32 0.67 -26.83
CA VAL A 348 -25.32 1.91 -27.63
C VAL A 348 -25.63 3.14 -26.77
N THR A 349 -26.55 3.02 -25.81
CA THR A 349 -26.92 4.12 -24.91
C THR A 349 -25.78 4.52 -23.99
N LEU A 350 -25.09 3.55 -23.37
CA LEU A 350 -23.94 3.80 -22.50
C LEU A 350 -22.72 4.30 -23.29
N ALA A 351 -22.45 3.71 -24.46
CA ALA A 351 -21.38 4.15 -25.34
C ALA A 351 -21.56 5.61 -25.78
N GLY A 352 -22.78 6.02 -26.14
CA GLY A 352 -23.09 7.41 -26.49
C GLY A 352 -22.83 8.38 -25.34
N PHE A 353 -23.24 8.02 -24.12
CA PHE A 353 -22.99 8.82 -22.92
C PHE A 353 -21.49 8.97 -22.62
N LEU A 354 -20.71 7.89 -22.74
CA LEU A 354 -19.27 7.92 -22.52
C LEU A 354 -18.54 8.67 -23.65
N GLN A 355 -18.97 8.53 -24.89
CA GLN A 355 -18.38 9.24 -26.03
C GLN A 355 -18.59 10.77 -25.92
N ALA A 356 -19.70 11.21 -25.33
CA ALA A 356 -19.96 12.62 -25.05
C ALA A 356 -19.00 13.23 -24.00
N LYS A 357 -18.26 12.40 -23.25
CA LYS A 357 -17.19 12.84 -22.34
C LYS A 357 -15.89 13.08 -23.12
N SER A 358 -15.90 14.09 -23.99
CA SER A 358 -14.77 14.49 -24.82
C SER A 358 -14.28 15.89 -24.45
N ASP A 359 -12.98 16.10 -24.56
CA ASP A 359 -12.31 17.38 -24.58
C ASP A 359 -11.79 17.64 -26.01
N SER A 360 -12.35 18.66 -26.68
CA SER A 360 -11.94 19.06 -28.03
C SER A 360 -10.57 19.70 -28.07
N ASP A 361 -10.16 20.36 -26.99
CA ASP A 361 -8.93 21.15 -26.95
C ASP A 361 -7.69 20.26 -26.85
N LEU A 362 -7.85 19.06 -26.29
CA LEU A 362 -6.77 18.07 -26.13
C LEU A 362 -6.05 17.74 -27.45
N LEU A 363 -6.79 17.62 -28.55
CA LEU A 363 -6.26 17.21 -29.85
C LEU A 363 -6.28 18.35 -30.89
N ALA A 364 -6.84 19.51 -30.56
CA ALA A 364 -7.07 20.60 -31.51
C ALA A 364 -5.81 21.06 -32.26
N ASN A 365 -4.65 21.00 -31.59
CA ASN A 365 -3.36 21.45 -32.15
C ASN A 365 -2.46 20.30 -32.59
N VAL A 366 -2.96 19.07 -32.64
CA VAL A 366 -2.17 17.90 -33.04
C VAL A 366 -2.45 17.58 -34.51
N HIS A 367 -1.54 17.99 -35.39
CA HIS A 367 -1.60 17.71 -36.82
C HIS A 367 -0.35 16.92 -37.23
N LEU A 368 -0.55 15.65 -37.59
CA LEU A 368 0.53 14.75 -37.98
C LEU A 368 0.35 14.35 -39.44
N ASP A 369 1.38 14.58 -40.26
CA ASP A 369 1.44 14.07 -41.63
C ASP A 369 1.49 12.53 -41.64
N PRO A 370 1.09 11.86 -42.75
CA PRO A 370 1.26 10.42 -42.89
C PRO A 370 2.68 9.95 -42.55
N SER A 371 2.79 8.86 -41.80
CA SER A 371 4.08 8.37 -41.32
C SER A 371 4.97 7.86 -42.45
N THR A 372 6.26 8.17 -42.42
CA THR A 372 7.25 7.59 -43.35
C THR A 372 7.89 6.31 -42.78
N PRO A 373 8.48 5.45 -43.64
CA PRO A 373 9.23 4.28 -43.17
C PRO A 373 10.36 4.62 -42.19
N GLU A 374 11.03 5.74 -42.38
CA GLU A 374 12.12 6.21 -41.51
C GLU A 374 11.59 6.58 -40.12
N GLN A 375 10.46 7.28 -40.04
CA GLN A 375 9.80 7.62 -38.77
C GLN A 375 9.36 6.35 -38.02
N ILE A 376 8.83 5.35 -38.73
CA ILE A 376 8.44 4.07 -38.14
C ILE A 376 9.68 3.32 -37.60
N ALA A 377 10.78 3.30 -38.37
CA ALA A 377 12.02 2.66 -37.95
C ALA A 377 12.65 3.36 -36.73
N HIS A 378 12.63 4.69 -36.71
CA HIS A 378 13.11 5.48 -35.58
C HIS A 378 12.22 5.29 -34.33
N GLY A 379 10.90 5.30 -34.50
CA GLY A 379 9.95 4.99 -33.42
C GLY A 379 10.19 3.63 -32.79
N LYS A 380 10.46 2.61 -33.61
CA LYS A 380 10.84 1.27 -33.13
C LYS A 380 12.10 1.29 -32.26
N HIS A 381 13.12 2.04 -32.69
CA HIS A 381 14.36 2.21 -31.94
C HIS A 381 14.09 2.88 -30.58
N LEU A 382 13.33 3.98 -30.57
CA LEU A 382 12.97 4.70 -29.35
C LEU A 382 12.18 3.83 -28.36
N VAL A 383 11.19 3.08 -28.84
CA VAL A 383 10.41 2.14 -28.00
C VAL A 383 11.29 1.11 -27.32
N THR A 384 12.34 0.65 -28.01
CA THR A 384 13.31 -0.30 -27.47
C THR A 384 14.26 0.37 -26.47
N ASP A 385 14.80 1.54 -26.82
CA ASP A 385 15.79 2.27 -26.03
C ASP A 385 15.22 2.80 -24.70
N TYR A 386 13.96 3.25 -24.70
CA TYR A 386 13.25 3.66 -23.49
C TYR A 386 12.61 2.50 -22.72
N GLY A 387 12.77 1.26 -23.21
CA GLY A 387 12.31 0.06 -22.53
C GLY A 387 10.79 0.02 -22.35
N CYS A 388 10.00 0.56 -23.28
CA CYS A 388 8.53 0.58 -23.16
C CYS A 388 7.95 -0.84 -22.98
N ALA A 389 8.63 -1.85 -23.55
CA ALA A 389 8.30 -3.27 -23.39
C ALA A 389 8.53 -3.84 -21.97
N SER A 390 9.04 -3.03 -21.03
CA SER A 390 9.13 -3.40 -19.61
C SER A 390 7.75 -3.45 -18.96
N CYS A 391 6.86 -2.54 -19.39
CA CYS A 391 5.47 -2.45 -18.92
C CYS A 391 4.48 -2.94 -19.98
N HIS A 392 4.63 -2.51 -21.24
CA HIS A 392 3.66 -2.79 -22.29
C HIS A 392 4.02 -4.04 -23.10
N GLU A 393 3.03 -4.86 -23.43
CA GLU A 393 3.20 -5.81 -24.52
C GLU A 393 3.16 -5.06 -25.87
N ILE A 394 4.22 -5.23 -26.67
CA ILE A 394 4.35 -4.58 -27.98
C ILE A 394 4.81 -5.63 -28.99
N SER A 395 3.99 -5.87 -30.02
CA SER A 395 4.28 -6.86 -31.06
C SER A 395 5.68 -6.67 -31.67
N GLY A 396 6.49 -7.74 -31.69
CA GLY A 396 7.84 -7.70 -32.26
C GLY A 396 8.91 -6.96 -31.45
N ILE A 397 8.61 -6.50 -30.23
CA ILE A 397 9.58 -5.91 -29.29
C ILE A 397 9.73 -6.82 -28.08
N LYS A 398 10.98 -7.19 -27.77
CA LYS A 398 11.27 -8.03 -26.59
C LYS A 398 11.38 -7.18 -25.34
N LYS A 399 10.90 -7.70 -24.22
CA LYS A 399 11.10 -7.09 -22.89
C LYS A 399 12.61 -7.03 -22.59
N PRO A 400 13.15 -5.86 -22.21
CA PRO A 400 14.58 -5.74 -21.88
C PRO A 400 14.91 -6.49 -20.58
N GLU A 401 16.08 -7.13 -20.54
CA GLU A 401 16.61 -7.74 -19.33
C GLU A 401 17.49 -6.71 -18.58
N ASN A 402 17.38 -6.66 -17.25
CA ASN A 402 18.19 -5.79 -16.38
C ASN A 402 18.17 -4.30 -16.77
N PHE A 403 17.00 -3.80 -17.21
CA PHE A 403 16.84 -2.43 -17.71
C PHE A 403 17.18 -1.34 -16.68
N ALA A 404 16.90 -1.59 -15.38
CA ALA A 404 17.20 -0.63 -14.31
C ALA A 404 17.91 -1.29 -13.12
N PRO A 405 18.58 -0.49 -12.25
CA PRO A 405 19.28 -1.01 -11.08
C PRO A 405 18.38 -1.82 -10.13
N ASP A 406 18.97 -2.83 -9.50
CA ASP A 406 18.35 -3.60 -8.42
C ASP A 406 18.17 -2.72 -7.16
N LEU A 407 16.95 -2.69 -6.63
CA LEU A 407 16.58 -1.90 -5.45
C LEU A 407 16.38 -2.74 -4.17
N SER A 408 16.61 -4.06 -4.22
CA SER A 408 16.35 -5.01 -3.12
C SER A 408 17.07 -4.66 -1.82
N ARG A 409 18.21 -3.95 -1.90
CA ARG A 409 19.08 -3.58 -0.78
C ARG A 409 19.48 -2.09 -0.79
N ILE A 410 18.73 -1.24 -1.51
CA ILE A 410 19.06 0.19 -1.67
C ILE A 410 19.19 0.93 -0.34
N GLY A 411 18.41 0.55 0.68
CA GLY A 411 18.43 1.11 2.03
C GLY A 411 19.72 0.87 2.83
N SER A 412 20.67 0.09 2.28
CA SER A 412 22.01 -0.16 2.82
C SER A 412 23.15 0.28 1.90
N LYS A 413 22.85 1.00 0.81
CA LYS A 413 23.89 1.47 -0.11
C LYS A 413 24.82 2.46 0.60
N ALA A 414 26.12 2.18 0.56
CA ALA A 414 27.15 3.04 1.15
C ALA A 414 27.17 4.41 0.47
N VAL A 415 27.28 5.49 1.25
CA VAL A 415 27.22 6.88 0.74
C VAL A 415 28.34 7.16 -0.26
N ASN A 416 29.50 6.55 -0.10
CA ASN A 416 30.64 6.66 -1.02
C ASN A 416 30.40 6.01 -2.41
N GLN A 417 29.36 5.19 -2.56
CA GLN A 417 28.96 4.58 -3.85
C GLN A 417 27.89 5.41 -4.58
N LEU A 418 27.47 6.54 -4.02
CA LEU A 418 26.36 7.34 -4.53
C LEU A 418 26.88 8.61 -5.23
N ILE A 419 26.22 8.94 -6.35
CA ILE A 419 26.50 10.18 -7.09
C ILE A 419 25.41 11.19 -6.75
N PHE A 420 25.79 12.24 -6.03
CA PHE A 420 24.90 13.31 -5.57
C PHE A 420 24.81 14.45 -6.58
N SER A 421 23.62 15.03 -6.72
CA SER A 421 23.43 16.28 -7.47
C SER A 421 24.04 17.46 -6.70
N GLN A 422 24.42 18.52 -7.41
CA GLN A 422 25.02 19.71 -6.81
C GLN A 422 24.09 20.34 -5.74
N GLY A 423 24.64 20.63 -4.55
CA GLY A 423 23.90 21.27 -3.46
C GLY A 423 23.02 20.33 -2.62
N MET A 424 22.96 19.03 -2.93
CA MET A 424 22.23 18.03 -2.15
C MET A 424 23.01 17.64 -0.88
N PRO A 425 22.36 17.43 0.28
CA PRO A 425 23.00 16.80 1.42
C PRO A 425 23.48 15.37 1.11
N HIS A 426 24.68 15.00 1.54
CA HIS A 426 25.28 13.70 1.24
C HIS A 426 24.77 12.61 2.19
N THR A 427 23.49 12.29 2.15
CA THR A 427 22.88 11.20 2.91
C THR A 427 22.09 10.26 2.00
N LEU A 428 21.95 8.99 2.39
CA LEU A 428 21.19 8.01 1.62
C LEU A 428 19.71 8.40 1.43
N PRO A 429 18.97 8.87 2.46
CA PRO A 429 17.60 9.35 2.26
C PRO A 429 17.50 10.51 1.26
N ASP A 430 18.41 11.48 1.34
CA ASP A 430 18.42 12.65 0.43
C ASP A 430 18.73 12.24 -1.02
N TYR A 431 19.65 11.28 -1.19
CA TYR A 431 19.92 10.67 -2.50
C TYR A 431 18.68 10.01 -3.10
N ILE A 432 18.01 9.14 -2.35
CA ILE A 432 16.82 8.42 -2.81
C ILE A 432 15.71 9.42 -3.18
N ALA A 433 15.39 10.34 -2.26
CA ALA A 433 14.37 11.36 -2.48
C ALA A 433 14.70 12.26 -3.68
N GLY A 434 15.99 12.59 -3.86
CA GLY A 434 16.49 13.36 -5.00
C GLY A 434 16.28 12.63 -6.34
N LYS A 435 16.62 11.34 -6.41
CA LYS A 435 16.45 10.52 -7.61
C LYS A 435 14.98 10.34 -7.99
N ILE A 436 14.08 10.23 -7.02
CA ILE A 436 12.63 10.16 -7.30
C ILE A 436 12.11 11.51 -7.81
N ARG A 437 12.59 12.61 -7.22
CA ARG A 437 12.13 13.97 -7.54
C ARG A 437 12.56 14.42 -8.93
N ASP A 438 13.84 14.22 -9.25
CA ASP A 438 14.42 14.57 -10.54
C ASP A 438 15.47 13.50 -10.92
N PRO A 439 15.03 12.42 -11.58
CA PRO A 439 15.90 11.30 -11.91
C PRO A 439 17.01 11.67 -12.88
N ARG A 440 16.82 12.72 -13.70
CA ARG A 440 17.75 13.14 -14.75
C ARG A 440 18.66 14.30 -14.33
N ALA A 441 18.44 14.90 -13.15
CA ALA A 441 19.29 15.97 -12.60
C ALA A 441 20.79 15.65 -12.60
N SER A 442 21.15 14.39 -12.30
CA SER A 442 22.56 13.98 -12.23
C SER A 442 23.17 13.66 -13.60
N SER A 443 22.35 13.35 -14.61
CA SER A 443 22.80 13.10 -15.98
C SER A 443 21.60 13.03 -16.93
N PRO A 444 21.62 13.77 -18.05
CA PRO A 444 20.54 13.72 -19.05
C PRO A 444 20.47 12.38 -19.80
N ALA A 445 21.52 11.54 -19.73
CA ALA A 445 21.53 10.21 -20.35
C ALA A 445 20.66 9.18 -19.60
N LEU A 446 20.24 9.49 -18.36
CA LEU A 446 19.39 8.59 -17.58
C LEU A 446 18.00 8.48 -18.19
N LYS A 447 17.52 7.25 -18.35
CA LYS A 447 16.23 6.94 -18.99
C LYS A 447 15.06 6.89 -18.03
N MET A 448 15.31 6.88 -16.71
CA MET A 448 14.25 6.90 -15.70
C MET A 448 13.31 8.09 -15.97
N PRO A 449 11.99 7.84 -16.07
CA PRO A 449 11.03 8.86 -16.48
C PRO A 449 10.67 9.79 -15.32
N GLN A 450 10.11 10.94 -15.64
CA GLN A 450 9.68 11.93 -14.65
C GLN A 450 8.31 11.55 -14.07
N TYR A 451 8.26 11.42 -12.75
CA TYR A 451 7.03 11.30 -12.00
C TYR A 451 6.67 12.65 -11.37
N THR A 452 5.37 12.92 -11.20
CA THR A 452 4.89 14.10 -10.46
C THR A 452 4.28 13.64 -9.15
N PHE A 453 5.16 13.39 -8.18
CA PHE A 453 4.79 13.06 -6.80
C PHE A 453 4.81 14.30 -5.91
N SER A 454 3.91 14.33 -4.92
CA SER A 454 3.99 15.32 -3.85
C SER A 454 5.19 15.06 -2.94
N SER A 455 5.58 16.04 -2.13
CA SER A 455 6.65 15.87 -1.13
C SER A 455 6.35 14.71 -0.17
N ALA A 456 5.09 14.55 0.26
CA ALA A 456 4.66 13.45 1.11
C ALA A 456 4.82 12.09 0.42
N GLN A 457 4.43 11.98 -0.86
CA GLN A 457 4.60 10.75 -1.63
C GLN A 457 6.08 10.37 -1.83
N ILE A 458 6.94 11.37 -2.09
CA ILE A 458 8.40 11.15 -2.17
C ILE A 458 8.94 10.65 -0.82
N ASP A 459 8.46 11.21 0.30
CA ASP A 459 8.85 10.76 1.62
C ASP A 459 8.36 9.32 1.92
N SER A 460 7.15 8.96 1.51
CA SER A 460 6.62 7.59 1.58
C SER A 460 7.45 6.61 0.76
N LEU A 461 7.72 6.91 -0.52
CA LEU A 461 8.58 6.09 -1.39
C LEU A 461 9.98 5.93 -0.80
N THR A 462 10.57 7.01 -0.30
CA THR A 462 11.89 6.98 0.35
C THR A 462 11.86 6.09 1.59
N THR A 463 10.79 6.17 2.40
CA THR A 463 10.58 5.30 3.57
C THR A 463 10.53 3.82 3.18
N ALA A 464 9.76 3.48 2.13
CA ALA A 464 9.68 2.10 1.66
C ALA A 464 11.03 1.60 1.12
N LEU A 465 11.73 2.39 0.31
CA LEU A 465 13.05 2.02 -0.22
C LEU A 465 14.11 1.89 0.88
N LEU A 466 14.07 2.72 1.92
CA LEU A 466 14.96 2.59 3.09
C LEU A 466 14.70 1.29 3.86
N SER A 467 13.49 0.75 3.81
CA SER A 467 13.16 -0.55 4.43
C SER A 467 13.77 -1.75 3.67
N LEU A 468 14.11 -1.57 2.40
CA LEU A 468 14.79 -2.57 1.55
C LEU A 468 16.30 -2.50 1.81
N ASN A 469 16.78 -3.15 2.88
CA ASN A 469 18.15 -3.04 3.37
C ASN A 469 18.75 -4.42 3.68
N GLU A 470 20.06 -4.52 3.90
CA GLU A 470 20.74 -5.80 4.18
C GLU A 470 20.09 -6.55 5.34
N ARG A 471 19.70 -5.82 6.40
CA ARG A 471 19.14 -6.42 7.61
C ARG A 471 17.78 -7.06 7.34
N SER A 472 16.91 -6.47 6.51
CA SER A 472 15.61 -7.06 6.20
C SER A 472 15.74 -8.44 5.55
N HIS A 473 16.86 -8.71 4.86
CA HIS A 473 17.16 -10.02 4.24
C HIS A 473 17.91 -10.99 5.16
N SER A 474 18.62 -10.50 6.19
CA SER A 474 19.42 -11.34 7.08
C SER A 474 18.73 -11.64 8.42
N LEU A 475 17.54 -11.10 8.66
CA LEU A 475 16.80 -11.29 9.91
C LEU A 475 16.38 -12.75 10.12
N PRO A 476 16.54 -13.30 11.34
CA PRO A 476 16.01 -14.61 11.69
C PRO A 476 14.48 -14.68 11.47
N PRO A 477 13.93 -15.78 10.94
CA PRO A 477 12.49 -15.92 10.70
C PRO A 477 11.63 -15.64 11.94
N ALA A 478 12.10 -16.00 13.13
CA ALA A 478 11.42 -15.78 14.41
C ALA A 478 11.20 -14.28 14.75
N LEU A 479 11.98 -13.39 14.13
CA LEU A 479 11.89 -11.93 14.32
C LEU A 479 11.18 -11.24 13.15
N THR A 480 10.62 -12.02 12.22
CA THR A 480 9.92 -11.50 11.06
C THR A 480 8.44 -11.81 11.15
N VAL A 481 7.62 -10.85 10.72
CA VAL A 481 6.19 -11.04 10.52
C VAL A 481 5.97 -11.14 9.02
N ALA A 482 5.84 -12.38 8.54
CA ALA A 482 5.36 -12.63 7.19
C ALA A 482 3.91 -12.13 7.10
N GLY A 483 3.56 -11.51 5.97
CA GLY A 483 2.15 -11.28 5.69
C GLY A 483 1.53 -12.49 5.03
N THR A 484 0.22 -12.44 4.88
CA THR A 484 -0.56 -13.48 4.23
C THR A 484 -0.28 -13.43 2.73
N PRO A 485 0.37 -14.44 2.14
CA PRO A 485 0.60 -14.45 0.71
C PRO A 485 -0.72 -14.56 -0.04
N ASP A 486 -0.79 -13.93 -1.21
CA ASP A 486 -1.92 -14.13 -2.11
C ASP A 486 -1.97 -15.60 -2.56
N SER A 487 -3.16 -16.16 -2.48
CA SER A 487 -3.43 -17.53 -2.91
C SER A 487 -3.53 -17.60 -4.43
N ASN A 488 -3.14 -18.73 -5.01
CA ASN A 488 -3.37 -19.07 -6.41
C ASN A 488 -4.70 -19.81 -6.61
N TYR A 489 -5.64 -19.66 -5.67
CA TYR A 489 -6.94 -20.32 -5.72
C TYR A 489 -7.67 -20.03 -7.04
N GLN A 490 -8.08 -21.09 -7.72
CA GLN A 490 -8.85 -21.03 -8.95
C GLN A 490 -10.11 -21.89 -8.80
N PRO A 491 -11.31 -21.29 -8.88
CA PRO A 491 -12.55 -22.06 -8.82
C PRO A 491 -12.69 -22.92 -10.07
N ALA A 492 -13.15 -24.15 -9.87
CA ALA A 492 -13.29 -25.15 -10.92
C ALA A 492 -14.70 -25.17 -11.52
N GLY A 493 -14.86 -25.89 -12.63
CA GLY A 493 -16.18 -26.17 -13.21
C GLY A 493 -16.87 -24.97 -13.85
N LYS A 494 -18.20 -25.04 -13.98
CA LYS A 494 -19.00 -23.97 -14.61
C LYS A 494 -19.06 -22.73 -13.73
N ALA A 495 -19.25 -22.90 -12.42
CA ALA A 495 -19.17 -21.79 -11.46
C ALA A 495 -17.84 -21.03 -11.56
N GLY A 496 -16.71 -21.73 -11.67
CA GLY A 496 -15.41 -21.07 -11.86
C GLY A 496 -15.26 -20.29 -13.15
N LYS A 497 -15.88 -20.75 -14.25
CA LYS A 497 -15.96 -19.99 -15.51
C LYS A 497 -16.80 -18.73 -15.35
N LEU A 498 -17.96 -18.84 -14.69
CA LEU A 498 -18.82 -17.69 -14.39
C LEU A 498 -18.11 -16.68 -13.48
N MET A 499 -17.39 -17.13 -12.44
CA MET A 499 -16.66 -16.23 -11.56
C MET A 499 -15.55 -15.45 -12.29
N ARG A 500 -14.94 -16.03 -13.33
CA ARG A 500 -13.99 -15.32 -14.19
C ARG A 500 -14.67 -14.34 -15.14
N ASP A 501 -15.72 -14.75 -15.85
CA ASP A 501 -16.53 -13.89 -16.74
C ASP A 501 -17.09 -12.66 -15.99
N LEU A 502 -17.48 -12.84 -14.73
CA LEU A 502 -17.98 -11.76 -13.87
C LEU A 502 -16.87 -11.02 -13.10
N ALA A 503 -15.62 -11.38 -13.32
CA ALA A 503 -14.44 -10.84 -12.63
C ALA A 503 -14.63 -10.76 -11.10
N CYS A 504 -15.15 -11.82 -10.46
CA CYS A 504 -15.47 -11.81 -9.03
C CYS A 504 -14.26 -11.43 -8.17
N PHE A 505 -13.06 -11.87 -8.55
CA PHE A 505 -11.81 -11.62 -7.83
C PHE A 505 -11.31 -10.18 -7.95
N SER A 506 -11.77 -9.39 -8.91
CA SER A 506 -11.48 -7.94 -8.96
C SER A 506 -12.09 -7.20 -7.78
N CYS A 507 -13.19 -7.73 -7.24
CA CYS A 507 -13.92 -7.14 -6.12
C CYS A 507 -13.70 -7.91 -4.82
N HIS A 508 -13.82 -9.24 -4.85
CA HIS A 508 -13.89 -10.10 -3.69
C HIS A 508 -12.60 -10.88 -3.46
N ARG A 509 -12.15 -10.93 -2.21
CA ARG A 509 -11.17 -11.90 -1.76
C ARG A 509 -11.87 -13.22 -1.47
N ILE A 510 -11.36 -14.32 -1.99
CA ILE A 510 -11.87 -15.68 -1.78
C ILE A 510 -10.69 -16.63 -1.65
N ASN A 511 -10.62 -17.35 -0.53
CA ASN A 511 -9.53 -18.26 -0.17
C ASN A 511 -8.14 -17.61 -0.34
N GLY A 512 -8.03 -16.33 0.02
CA GLY A 512 -6.79 -15.55 -0.09
C GLY A 512 -6.45 -15.04 -1.48
N HIS A 513 -7.29 -15.24 -2.50
CA HIS A 513 -7.11 -14.70 -3.85
C HIS A 513 -8.12 -13.58 -4.14
N GLY A 514 -7.72 -12.51 -4.84
CA GLY A 514 -8.59 -11.40 -5.24
C GLY A 514 -8.43 -10.11 -4.42
N GLY A 515 -9.31 -9.15 -4.65
CA GLY A 515 -9.25 -7.80 -4.10
C GLY A 515 -10.01 -7.60 -2.79
N ASP A 516 -9.84 -6.43 -2.19
CA ASP A 516 -10.48 -6.02 -0.92
C ASP A 516 -11.59 -4.97 -1.12
N MET A 517 -11.97 -4.71 -2.37
CA MET A 517 -13.04 -3.77 -2.72
C MET A 517 -14.40 -4.17 -2.11
N ALA A 518 -14.65 -5.47 -2.01
CA ALA A 518 -15.87 -6.07 -1.53
C ALA A 518 -15.57 -7.10 -0.42
N PRO A 519 -16.58 -7.56 0.35
CA PRO A 519 -16.35 -8.49 1.44
C PRO A 519 -15.68 -9.79 1.00
N ASP A 520 -14.82 -10.33 1.87
CA ASP A 520 -14.26 -11.66 1.70
C ASP A 520 -15.36 -12.73 1.71
N LEU A 521 -15.39 -13.56 0.66
CA LEU A 521 -16.41 -14.61 0.44
C LEU A 521 -15.91 -16.02 0.76
N SER A 522 -14.70 -16.19 1.31
CA SER A 522 -14.10 -17.50 1.59
C SER A 522 -15.02 -18.42 2.39
N TRP A 523 -15.86 -17.84 3.26
CA TRP A 523 -16.77 -18.56 4.16
C TRP A 523 -18.25 -18.26 3.90
N GLU A 524 -18.59 -17.72 2.72
CA GLU A 524 -19.94 -17.23 2.46
C GLU A 524 -20.99 -18.35 2.52
N GLY A 525 -20.63 -19.58 2.12
CA GLY A 525 -21.51 -20.75 2.16
C GLY A 525 -21.92 -21.18 3.58
N SER A 526 -21.08 -20.94 4.59
CA SER A 526 -21.48 -21.12 6.00
C SER A 526 -22.24 -19.91 6.55
N SER A 527 -22.00 -18.74 5.98
CA SER A 527 -22.49 -17.46 6.48
C SER A 527 -23.95 -17.20 6.14
N VAL A 528 -24.35 -17.43 4.88
CA VAL A 528 -25.65 -16.98 4.38
C VAL A 528 -26.64 -18.12 4.15
N GLN A 529 -27.92 -17.76 4.07
CA GLN A 529 -29.00 -18.65 3.67
C GLN A 529 -29.07 -18.73 2.14
N ARG A 530 -29.31 -19.94 1.61
CA ARG A 530 -29.35 -20.20 0.16
C ARG A 530 -30.32 -19.27 -0.58
N GLN A 531 -31.57 -19.15 -0.09
CA GLN A 531 -32.59 -18.35 -0.77
C GLN A 531 -32.20 -16.88 -0.84
N TRP A 532 -31.57 -16.36 0.22
CA TRP A 532 -31.06 -15.00 0.22
C TRP A 532 -29.97 -14.80 -0.84
N LEU A 533 -29.04 -15.75 -0.98
CA LEU A 533 -27.98 -15.65 -1.98
C LEU A 533 -28.55 -15.65 -3.40
N ILE A 534 -29.55 -16.49 -3.69
CA ILE A 534 -30.27 -16.49 -4.98
C ILE A 534 -30.91 -15.12 -5.24
N ASP A 535 -31.67 -14.61 -4.27
CA ASP A 535 -32.37 -13.33 -4.41
C ASP A 535 -31.38 -12.16 -4.56
N PHE A 536 -30.25 -12.21 -3.85
CA PHE A 536 -29.19 -11.22 -3.92
C PHE A 536 -28.47 -11.23 -5.27
N LEU A 537 -28.14 -12.41 -5.83
CA LEU A 537 -27.53 -12.50 -7.16
C LEU A 537 -28.49 -12.06 -8.28
N LYS A 538 -29.80 -12.27 -8.11
CA LYS A 538 -30.83 -11.76 -9.04
C LYS A 538 -30.93 -10.24 -9.01
N ASN A 539 -30.95 -9.67 -7.81
CA ASN A 539 -31.12 -8.24 -7.63
C ASN A 539 -30.34 -7.74 -6.40
N PRO A 540 -29.04 -7.43 -6.58
CA PRO A 540 -28.21 -7.00 -5.47
C PRO A 540 -28.75 -5.70 -4.87
N ASN A 541 -29.05 -5.73 -3.57
CA ASN A 541 -29.52 -4.58 -2.82
C ASN A 541 -28.40 -3.99 -1.94
N THR A 542 -28.62 -2.78 -1.42
CA THR A 542 -27.63 -2.10 -0.59
C THR A 542 -27.63 -2.67 0.83
N LEU A 543 -26.59 -3.42 1.18
CA LEU A 543 -26.43 -3.98 2.54
C LEU A 543 -25.79 -3.00 3.53
N ARG A 544 -24.98 -2.06 3.05
CA ARG A 544 -24.31 -1.05 3.86
C ARG A 544 -24.52 0.32 3.22
N PRO A 545 -25.52 1.09 3.66
CA PRO A 545 -25.83 2.40 3.07
C PRO A 545 -24.67 3.38 3.05
N ALA A 546 -23.75 3.27 4.01
CA ALA A 546 -22.53 4.08 4.10
C ALA A 546 -21.43 3.66 3.11
N LEU A 547 -21.51 2.48 2.48
CA LEU A 547 -20.56 2.09 1.46
C LEU A 547 -20.95 2.68 0.10
N ILE A 548 -19.98 3.32 -0.54
CA ILE A 548 -20.09 3.85 -1.91
C ILE A 548 -20.18 2.70 -2.92
N ARG A 549 -19.51 1.58 -2.63
CA ARG A 549 -19.36 0.43 -3.54
C ARG A 549 -20.48 -0.58 -3.34
N ARG A 550 -21.07 -1.06 -4.43
CA ARG A 550 -22.19 -2.00 -4.44
C ARG A 550 -21.98 -3.06 -5.53
N MET A 551 -22.55 -4.25 -5.32
CA MET A 551 -22.51 -5.31 -6.31
C MET A 551 -23.40 -4.92 -7.51
N PRO A 552 -22.87 -4.91 -8.75
CA PRO A 552 -23.67 -4.61 -9.93
C PRO A 552 -24.65 -5.73 -10.30
N ARG A 553 -25.65 -5.39 -11.11
CA ARG A 553 -26.48 -6.38 -11.80
C ARG A 553 -25.75 -6.88 -13.06
N PHE A 554 -25.47 -8.18 -13.09
CA PHE A 554 -24.77 -8.83 -14.21
C PHE A 554 -25.71 -9.58 -15.19
N ASN A 555 -27.03 -9.39 -15.07
CA ASN A 555 -28.04 -9.99 -15.94
C ASN A 555 -27.90 -11.52 -16.11
N LEU A 556 -27.62 -12.22 -15.01
CA LEU A 556 -27.48 -13.68 -14.98
C LEU A 556 -28.81 -14.39 -15.22
N THR A 557 -28.75 -15.55 -15.87
CA THR A 557 -29.90 -16.45 -15.97
C THR A 557 -30.13 -17.19 -14.65
N ASP A 558 -31.36 -17.68 -14.44
CA ASP A 558 -31.69 -18.48 -13.25
C ASP A 558 -30.80 -19.73 -13.11
N ALA A 559 -30.40 -20.34 -14.23
CA ALA A 559 -29.50 -21.49 -14.22
C ALA A 559 -28.09 -21.11 -13.71
N GLU A 560 -27.54 -19.97 -14.16
CA GLU A 560 -26.23 -19.48 -13.72
C GLU A 560 -26.25 -19.04 -12.25
N ILE A 561 -27.33 -18.40 -11.80
CA ILE A 561 -27.51 -18.04 -10.39
C ILE A 561 -27.53 -19.29 -9.50
N ASN A 562 -28.24 -20.34 -9.91
CA ASN A 562 -28.27 -21.59 -9.16
C ASN A 562 -26.90 -22.26 -9.16
N GLU A 563 -26.19 -22.30 -10.29
CA GLU A 563 -24.83 -22.84 -10.38
C GLU A 563 -23.84 -22.13 -9.44
N LEU A 564 -23.84 -20.79 -9.43
CA LEU A 564 -23.00 -20.01 -8.51
C LEU A 564 -23.40 -20.22 -7.06
N THR A 565 -24.71 -20.24 -6.78
CA THR A 565 -25.23 -20.49 -5.43
C THR A 565 -24.82 -21.86 -4.93
N ASP A 566 -25.01 -22.92 -5.73
CA ASP A 566 -24.61 -24.29 -5.38
C ASP A 566 -23.13 -24.36 -5.05
N TYR A 567 -22.29 -23.77 -5.91
CA TYR A 567 -20.85 -23.75 -5.68
C TYR A 567 -20.47 -23.02 -4.40
N ILE A 568 -20.98 -21.80 -4.17
CA ILE A 568 -20.69 -21.03 -2.95
C ILE A 568 -21.16 -21.78 -1.71
N MET A 569 -22.38 -22.30 -1.74
CA MET A 569 -22.98 -23.01 -0.61
C MET A 569 -22.29 -24.36 -0.32
N THR A 570 -21.56 -24.94 -1.27
CA THR A 570 -20.85 -26.21 -1.05
C THR A 570 -19.36 -26.02 -0.76
N VAL A 571 -18.69 -25.11 -1.47
CA VAL A 571 -17.22 -24.99 -1.46
C VAL A 571 -16.74 -23.99 -0.41
N TYR A 572 -17.48 -22.89 -0.18
CA TYR A 572 -17.05 -21.80 0.71
C TYR A 572 -17.56 -22.01 2.14
N GLN A 573 -17.24 -23.19 2.69
CA GLN A 573 -17.59 -23.59 4.06
C GLN A 573 -16.44 -23.35 5.02
N SER A 574 -16.73 -22.72 6.17
CA SER A 574 -15.80 -22.59 7.28
C SER A 574 -15.73 -23.90 8.07
N PRO A 575 -14.54 -24.47 8.30
CA PRO A 575 -14.40 -25.65 9.15
C PRO A 575 -14.76 -25.39 10.62
N ALA A 576 -14.84 -24.11 11.04
CA ALA A 576 -15.19 -23.72 12.39
C ALA A 576 -16.70 -23.63 12.64
N VAL A 577 -17.53 -23.74 11.59
CA VAL A 577 -18.98 -23.53 11.67
C VAL A 577 -19.70 -24.72 11.05
N ASP A 578 -20.31 -25.55 11.90
CA ASP A 578 -21.34 -26.48 11.43
C ASP A 578 -22.64 -25.69 11.19
N ARG A 579 -22.97 -25.49 9.92
CA ARG A 579 -24.10 -24.64 9.50
C ARG A 579 -25.44 -25.13 10.04
N ASP A 580 -25.59 -26.44 10.21
CA ASP A 580 -26.86 -27.06 10.59
C ASP A 580 -26.95 -27.32 12.11
N SER A 581 -25.93 -26.88 12.88
CA SER A 581 -25.87 -27.01 14.35
C SER A 581 -26.92 -26.19 15.12
N MET A 582 -27.63 -25.28 14.43
CA MET A 582 -28.65 -24.41 15.02
C MET A 582 -29.87 -24.26 14.11
N PRO A 583 -31.09 -24.18 14.68
CA PRO A 583 -32.30 -23.99 13.87
C PRO A 583 -32.35 -22.56 13.30
N LEU A 584 -32.96 -22.39 12.12
CA LEU A 584 -33.20 -21.07 11.51
C LEU A 584 -34.46 -20.37 12.06
N THR A 585 -35.35 -21.12 12.71
CA THR A 585 -36.66 -20.68 13.21
C THR A 585 -37.02 -21.42 14.50
N GLY A 586 -38.09 -20.98 15.18
CA GLY A 586 -38.62 -21.68 16.35
C GLY A 586 -37.94 -21.31 17.68
N PHE A 587 -37.28 -20.15 17.73
CA PHE A 587 -36.76 -19.59 18.99
C PHE A 587 -37.91 -19.17 19.90
N SER A 588 -37.78 -19.39 21.21
CA SER A 588 -38.84 -19.03 22.15
C SER A 588 -38.94 -17.50 22.33
N PRO A 589 -40.14 -16.93 22.58
CA PRO A 589 -40.30 -15.50 22.84
C PRO A 589 -39.41 -14.99 23.99
N THR A 590 -39.22 -15.82 25.02
CA THR A 590 -38.34 -15.51 26.16
C THR A 590 -36.88 -15.36 25.73
N GLN A 591 -36.37 -16.25 24.88
CA GLN A 591 -35.01 -16.15 24.35
C GLN A 591 -34.83 -14.92 23.46
N VAL A 592 -35.82 -14.60 22.63
CA VAL A 592 -35.82 -13.42 21.76
C VAL A 592 -35.79 -12.14 22.60
N GLU A 593 -36.60 -12.04 23.64
CA GLU A 593 -36.61 -10.86 24.52
C GLU A 593 -35.30 -10.74 25.33
N GLN A 594 -34.75 -11.86 25.83
CA GLN A 594 -33.43 -11.86 26.47
C GLN A 594 -32.35 -11.33 25.52
N GLY A 595 -32.32 -11.82 24.27
CA GLY A 595 -31.40 -11.33 23.24
C GLY A 595 -31.57 -9.84 22.96
N ARG A 596 -32.81 -9.34 22.92
CA ARG A 596 -33.10 -7.91 22.75
C ARG A 596 -32.51 -7.09 23.90
N GLN A 597 -32.68 -7.53 25.14
CA GLN A 597 -32.10 -6.85 26.31
C GLN A 597 -30.56 -6.85 26.27
N LEU A 598 -29.95 -7.96 25.88
CA LEU A 598 -28.49 -8.05 25.70
C LEU A 598 -27.98 -7.09 24.62
N PHE A 599 -28.70 -7.00 23.50
CA PHE A 599 -28.37 -6.13 22.38
C PHE A 599 -28.35 -4.66 22.81
N TYR A 600 -29.40 -4.19 23.50
CA TYR A 600 -29.57 -2.78 23.85
C TYR A 600 -28.84 -2.35 25.13
N SER A 601 -28.63 -3.28 26.07
CA SER A 601 -28.10 -2.96 27.40
C SER A 601 -26.68 -3.46 27.58
N LYS A 602 -26.48 -4.77 27.74
CA LYS A 602 -25.17 -5.34 28.16
C LYS A 602 -24.06 -5.09 27.14
N TYR A 603 -24.34 -5.30 25.86
CA TYR A 603 -23.33 -5.20 24.80
C TYR A 603 -23.44 -3.92 23.97
N ALA A 604 -24.54 -3.17 24.13
CA ALA A 604 -24.80 -1.91 23.46
C ALA A 604 -24.54 -1.95 21.94
N CYS A 605 -24.98 -3.04 21.28
CA CYS A 605 -24.75 -3.30 19.87
C CYS A 605 -25.34 -2.21 18.96
N GLN A 606 -26.42 -1.55 19.39
CA GLN A 606 -27.08 -0.43 18.71
C GLN A 606 -26.20 0.81 18.53
N SER A 607 -25.12 0.92 19.31
CA SER A 607 -24.11 1.98 19.13
C SER A 607 -23.40 1.89 17.78
N CYS A 608 -23.33 0.67 17.22
CA CYS A 608 -22.67 0.39 15.95
C CYS A 608 -23.63 -0.13 14.87
N HIS A 609 -24.66 -0.90 15.23
CA HIS A 609 -25.60 -1.54 14.30
C HIS A 609 -27.01 -0.95 14.38
N ILE A 610 -27.74 -0.97 13.26
CA ILE A 610 -29.18 -0.61 13.21
C ILE A 610 -30.04 -1.87 13.08
N VAL A 611 -30.87 -2.14 14.08
CA VAL A 611 -31.98 -3.11 14.05
C VAL A 611 -33.33 -2.39 13.96
N ASP A 612 -33.51 -1.28 14.68
CA ASP A 612 -34.66 -0.38 14.59
C ASP A 612 -34.24 0.95 13.94
N PRO A 613 -34.56 1.17 12.64
CA PRO A 613 -34.17 2.40 11.94
C PRO A 613 -34.70 3.69 12.55
N LYS A 614 -35.75 3.63 13.38
CA LYS A 614 -36.32 4.82 14.02
C LYS A 614 -35.45 5.26 15.19
N ASN A 615 -34.99 4.31 16.00
CA ASN A 615 -34.36 4.56 17.29
C ASN A 615 -32.83 4.36 17.26
N ASP A 616 -32.34 3.40 16.50
CA ASP A 616 -30.91 3.10 16.42
C ASP A 616 -30.20 4.11 15.52
N LYS A 617 -29.03 4.58 15.96
CA LYS A 617 -28.20 5.55 15.23
C LYS A 617 -26.80 5.03 14.89
N GLY A 618 -26.48 3.78 15.23
CA GLY A 618 -25.19 3.17 14.93
C GLY A 618 -25.02 2.86 13.44
N TYR A 619 -24.05 3.48 12.78
CA TYR A 619 -23.81 3.32 11.33
C TYR A 619 -22.44 2.72 10.98
N ILE A 620 -21.66 2.31 11.98
CA ILE A 620 -20.34 1.69 11.80
C ILE A 620 -20.48 0.25 11.28
N GLY A 621 -21.39 -0.53 11.87
CA GLY A 621 -21.70 -1.88 11.46
C GLY A 621 -22.78 -1.94 10.37
N PRO A 622 -22.89 -3.06 9.62
CA PRO A 622 -24.01 -3.29 8.70
C PRO A 622 -25.35 -3.24 9.45
N THR A 623 -26.42 -2.84 8.73
CA THR A 623 -27.78 -2.96 9.27
C THR A 623 -28.12 -4.43 9.52
N LEU A 624 -28.83 -4.67 10.61
CA LEU A 624 -29.28 -5.98 11.07
C LEU A 624 -30.81 -6.15 10.98
N THR A 625 -31.52 -5.17 10.41
CA THR A 625 -33.00 -5.16 10.22
C THR A 625 -33.56 -6.41 9.53
N GLN A 626 -32.77 -7.05 8.67
CA GLN A 626 -33.15 -8.25 7.90
C GLN A 626 -32.13 -9.38 8.06
N VAL A 627 -31.33 -9.36 9.14
CA VAL A 627 -30.24 -10.33 9.30
C VAL A 627 -30.74 -11.76 9.41
N GLY A 628 -31.91 -11.99 9.99
CA GLY A 628 -32.53 -13.32 10.11
C GLY A 628 -33.05 -13.91 8.81
N SER A 629 -33.16 -13.11 7.74
CA SER A 629 -33.43 -13.59 6.38
C SER A 629 -32.14 -13.85 5.60
N ARG A 630 -31.00 -13.29 6.07
CA ARG A 630 -29.72 -13.32 5.35
C ARG A 630 -28.74 -14.35 5.90
N LEU A 631 -28.43 -14.28 7.18
CA LEU A 631 -27.38 -15.10 7.80
C LEU A 631 -27.95 -16.42 8.32
N SER A 632 -27.10 -17.45 8.39
CA SER A 632 -27.40 -18.67 9.13
C SER A 632 -27.31 -18.40 10.64
N SER A 633 -28.11 -19.10 11.45
CA SER A 633 -28.09 -18.95 12.90
C SER A 633 -26.77 -19.41 13.51
N ALA A 634 -26.20 -20.51 12.99
CA ALA A 634 -24.88 -20.98 13.38
C ALA A 634 -23.79 -19.90 13.15
N TRP A 635 -23.79 -19.25 11.99
CA TRP A 635 -22.84 -18.18 11.71
C TRP A 635 -22.97 -17.02 12.70
N VAL A 636 -24.20 -16.57 12.98
CA VAL A 636 -24.46 -15.48 13.94
C VAL A 636 -23.93 -15.86 15.32
N TYR A 637 -24.18 -17.08 15.79
CA TYR A 637 -23.69 -17.55 17.08
C TYR A 637 -22.16 -17.56 17.16
N HIS A 638 -21.47 -18.15 16.18
CA HIS A 638 -20.01 -18.19 16.16
C HIS A 638 -19.39 -16.79 16.02
N TRP A 639 -20.05 -15.89 15.28
CA TRP A 639 -19.64 -14.48 15.18
C TRP A 639 -19.71 -13.77 16.53
N MET A 640 -20.75 -14.01 17.33
CA MET A 640 -20.86 -13.44 18.69
C MET A 640 -19.77 -13.98 19.64
N LYS A 641 -19.31 -15.22 19.42
CA LYS A 641 -18.28 -15.85 20.26
C LYS A 641 -16.89 -15.28 20.01
N ASN A 642 -16.48 -15.16 18.75
CA ASN A 642 -15.19 -14.61 18.38
C ASN A 642 -15.16 -14.21 16.89
N PRO A 643 -15.50 -12.95 16.55
CA PRO A 643 -15.55 -12.53 15.16
C PRO A 643 -14.16 -12.50 14.51
N GLN A 644 -13.09 -12.21 15.28
CA GLN A 644 -11.70 -12.23 14.81
C GLN A 644 -11.21 -13.63 14.43
N ALA A 645 -11.73 -14.69 15.07
CA ALA A 645 -11.42 -16.07 14.70
C ALA A 645 -12.05 -16.47 13.36
N LEU A 646 -13.20 -15.90 13.00
CA LEU A 646 -13.84 -16.16 11.71
C LEU A 646 -13.27 -15.28 10.59
N ARG A 647 -13.06 -13.99 10.87
CA ARG A 647 -12.51 -13.01 9.93
C ARG A 647 -11.46 -12.15 10.62
N PRO A 648 -10.17 -12.51 10.51
CA PRO A 648 -9.07 -11.70 11.04
C PRO A 648 -9.15 -10.25 10.55
N GLY A 649 -8.90 -9.29 11.45
CA GLY A 649 -8.94 -7.86 11.13
C GLY A 649 -10.35 -7.22 11.09
N THR A 650 -11.43 -7.99 11.34
CA THR A 650 -12.78 -7.42 11.48
C THR A 650 -12.84 -6.39 12.62
N THR A 651 -13.53 -5.27 12.38
CA THR A 651 -13.69 -4.16 13.33
C THR A 651 -14.63 -4.48 14.48
N ASP A 652 -15.52 -5.46 14.31
CA ASP A 652 -16.45 -5.89 15.37
C ASP A 652 -15.67 -6.55 16.51
N PRO A 653 -15.64 -5.99 17.74
CA PRO A 653 -14.77 -6.47 18.80
C PRO A 653 -15.22 -7.82 19.39
N ASN A 654 -14.27 -8.66 19.77
CA ASN A 654 -14.58 -9.81 20.62
C ASN A 654 -15.05 -9.33 22.00
N ARG A 655 -16.32 -9.58 22.33
CA ARG A 655 -16.93 -9.23 23.62
C ARG A 655 -16.80 -10.31 24.69
N ASN A 656 -16.11 -11.42 24.39
CA ASN A 656 -15.97 -12.61 25.26
C ASN A 656 -17.31 -13.09 25.82
N MET A 657 -18.31 -13.27 24.94
CA MET A 657 -19.68 -13.62 25.33
C MET A 657 -19.79 -15.07 25.85
N SER A 658 -20.69 -15.29 26.83
CA SER A 658 -21.09 -16.65 27.24
C SER A 658 -21.90 -17.34 26.15
N ASP A 659 -22.04 -18.66 26.23
CA ASP A 659 -22.84 -19.40 25.24
C ASP A 659 -24.33 -19.05 25.32
N ASP A 660 -24.85 -18.83 26.51
CA ASP A 660 -26.25 -18.43 26.71
C ASP A 660 -26.53 -17.05 26.12
N ASP A 661 -25.63 -16.09 26.34
CA ASP A 661 -25.76 -14.74 25.79
C ASP A 661 -25.68 -14.76 24.26
N ALA A 662 -24.73 -15.50 23.70
CA ALA A 662 -24.58 -15.65 22.26
C ALA A 662 -25.81 -16.34 21.63
N ARG A 663 -26.39 -17.37 22.28
CA ARG A 663 -27.61 -18.04 21.82
C ARG A 663 -28.83 -17.11 21.89
N ALA A 664 -29.00 -16.36 22.96
CA ALA A 664 -30.10 -15.41 23.10
C ALA A 664 -30.02 -14.27 22.07
N LEU A 665 -28.82 -13.68 21.88
CA LEU A 665 -28.59 -12.69 20.82
C LEU A 665 -28.87 -13.27 19.42
N THR A 666 -28.42 -14.50 19.17
CA THR A 666 -28.73 -15.20 17.91
C THR A 666 -30.23 -15.33 17.72
N ALA A 667 -30.99 -15.77 18.73
CA ALA A 667 -32.45 -15.86 18.66
C ALA A 667 -33.10 -14.52 18.31
N PHE A 668 -32.67 -13.43 18.96
CA PHE A 668 -33.18 -12.08 18.68
C PHE A 668 -32.89 -11.63 17.24
N LEU A 669 -31.66 -11.83 16.76
CA LEU A 669 -31.23 -11.45 15.42
C LEU A 669 -31.92 -12.29 14.33
N MET A 670 -32.11 -13.59 14.56
CA MET A 670 -32.82 -14.46 13.64
C MET A 670 -34.31 -14.13 13.51
N ASN A 671 -34.88 -13.38 14.47
CA ASN A 671 -36.23 -12.84 14.38
C ASN A 671 -36.33 -11.54 13.55
N GLN A 672 -35.19 -10.93 13.17
CA GLN A 672 -35.15 -9.73 12.34
C GLN A 672 -35.23 -10.09 10.85
N LYS A 673 -36.45 -10.30 10.34
CA LYS A 673 -36.70 -10.73 8.95
C LYS A 673 -37.20 -9.62 8.00
N GLY A 674 -37.30 -8.39 8.49
CA GLY A 674 -37.97 -7.27 7.80
C GLY A 674 -39.50 -7.37 7.88
N SER A 675 -40.20 -6.23 7.97
CA SER A 675 -41.66 -6.22 7.89
C SER A 675 -42.11 -6.57 6.47
N ALA A 676 -43.13 -7.42 6.34
CA ALA A 676 -43.72 -7.83 5.06
C ALA A 676 -44.32 -6.67 4.23
N GLU A 677 -44.33 -5.44 4.76
CA GLU A 677 -44.94 -4.26 4.13
C GLU A 677 -44.06 -3.58 3.06
N ALA A 678 -42.76 -3.89 2.98
CA ALA A 678 -41.86 -3.25 2.01
C ALA A 678 -41.93 -3.85 0.59
N LYS A 679 -42.64 -4.97 0.37
CA LYS A 679 -42.79 -5.61 -0.96
C LYS A 679 -43.83 -4.95 -1.88
N LYS A 680 -44.36 -3.76 -1.52
CA LYS A 680 -45.46 -3.09 -2.25
C LYS A 680 -45.15 -1.66 -2.75
N LYS A 681 -43.89 -1.24 -2.84
CA LYS A 681 -43.55 0.02 -3.52
C LYS A 681 -42.47 -0.16 -4.57
#